data_AF-G2Y770-F1
#
_entry.id   AF-G2Y770-F1
#
_cell.length_a   1.000
_cell.length_b   1.000
_cell.length_c   1.000
_cell.angle_alpha   90.00
_cell.angle_beta   90.00
_cell.angle_gamma   90.00
#
_symmetry.space_group_name_H-M   'P 1'
#
loop_
_entity.id
_entity.type
_entity.pdbx_description
1 polymer ?
#
loop_
_entity_poly.entity_id
_entity_poly.type
_entity_poly.pdbx_seq_one_letter_code
_entity_poly.pdbx_strand_id
1 'polypeptide(L)'
;MCGSASIDGHTFSIGFGQLFYKNHSELPNLIRPVIYLIRGAIFRPKYAIRSSGALSLGELIDMYHTRMATKLHDKIYALLSMSFDTSNVAGLSPDYRVTWTTLLERLVKFVLFKDVSVKAWEDKEIVLIESKGYVIGHVSSIDADSTRYDRQYVSIVSNNQSEFDNKEHTTRWLLHASAKPIRQGDLVCLLQGASKPSIIRAYKDHFSIIVIAVTLQDKIQKKGEWFKSLRPLLSMKGFSRDFLLIWNWEKGSESLQGQVEDEDITERYTSMLEYPKMDTNKTVNSINVALALGDTRNYEKAKNILQIQVANYEGVLERESLDMLALKESLAWIYREKNKQMLAENLFLQVIETRKGFQGINHRATLSSMARLGLVYMLAELSPQNHRKFITRLSNQIENNDQISEEDMIKVGNLSSHKMMKLLLELKRDNVEVTEEVVKAVASNYYGESIMKLILEKRGEEIIITEEALKAIASNEYAGEDIMELILEKREEIIITEEVLKAAASNHSGGKILELILEKREEIIITEKVLRAAANNYYGEEILELILKKRGEVIITEEVLNAAAHNYNGGKILELILEKREEIIITEKVLEAAASNYNGEKILELILKKRGEVIITEEVLKAAVSTCYGESTMKLILEKRGEVIITEEVLKAAAGNGYYGKGIIELILKKREEVIITEEVLKAAAGNGYHGKEIIELILKKREEVIITEEVLKAARRNERLGQEGMRLLLEHQAKHTIILEEGVKTATTDE
;
A
#
# COMPACT_ATOMS: atom_id res chain seq x y z
N MET A 1 61.63 8.60 -31.75
CA MET A 1 62.32 7.33 -32.06
C MET A 1 61.61 6.70 -33.24
N CYS A 2 62.26 6.57 -34.39
CA CYS A 2 61.74 5.80 -35.53
C CYS A 2 62.68 4.61 -35.74
N GLY A 3 62.15 3.39 -35.64
CA GLY A 3 62.89 2.14 -35.66
C GLY A 3 62.21 1.07 -34.79
N SER A 4 62.60 -0.20 -34.94
CA SER A 4 62.12 -1.28 -34.08
C SER A 4 62.79 -1.18 -32.70
N ALA A 5 61.99 -1.02 -31.64
CA ALA A 5 62.47 -1.03 -30.27
C ALA A 5 61.81 -2.20 -29.51
N SER A 6 62.60 -2.89 -28.68
CA SER A 6 62.05 -3.84 -27.72
C SER A 6 61.59 -3.09 -26.49
N ILE A 7 60.41 -3.43 -25.98
CA ILE A 7 59.86 -2.90 -24.74
C ILE A 7 59.48 -4.07 -23.86
N ASP A 8 59.77 -3.93 -22.57
CA ASP A 8 59.31 -4.88 -21.58
C ASP A 8 57.76 -4.92 -21.54
N GLY A 9 57.19 -6.11 -21.42
CA GLY A 9 55.74 -6.31 -21.46
C GLY A 9 55.01 -5.61 -20.31
N HIS A 10 55.64 -5.50 -19.13
CA HIS A 10 55.10 -4.75 -18.00
C HIS A 10 55.15 -3.25 -18.26
N THR A 11 56.27 -2.72 -18.77
CA THR A 11 56.41 -1.31 -19.18
C THR A 11 55.41 -0.93 -20.28
N PHE A 12 55.25 -1.79 -21.30
CA PHE A 12 54.23 -1.61 -22.35
C PHE A 12 52.82 -1.51 -21.76
N SER A 13 52.48 -2.40 -20.83
CA SER A 13 51.15 -2.46 -20.22
C SER A 13 50.84 -1.22 -19.36
N ILE A 14 51.83 -0.71 -18.62
CA ILE A 14 51.67 0.53 -17.83
C ILE A 14 51.47 1.73 -18.76
N GLY A 15 52.31 1.87 -19.80
CA GLY A 15 52.19 2.97 -20.77
C GLY A 15 50.87 2.92 -21.54
N PHE A 16 50.43 1.72 -21.93
CA PHE A 16 49.14 1.52 -22.58
C PHE A 16 47.96 1.97 -21.69
N GLY A 17 48.01 1.66 -20.39
CA GLY A 17 47.00 2.10 -19.42
C GLY A 17 46.86 3.63 -19.35
N GLN A 18 47.94 4.39 -19.53
CA GLN A 18 47.91 5.86 -19.54
C GLN A 18 47.40 6.45 -20.86
N LEU A 19 47.60 5.76 -22.00
CA LEU A 19 47.08 6.16 -23.31
C LEU A 19 45.55 5.98 -23.40
N PHE A 20 45.00 5.03 -22.63
CA PHE A 20 43.57 4.70 -22.59
C PHE A 20 42.67 5.88 -22.20
N TYR A 21 43.16 6.80 -21.37
CA TYR A 21 42.37 7.95 -20.88
C TYR A 21 42.23 9.09 -21.89
N LYS A 22 42.95 9.04 -23.04
CA LYS A 22 43.06 10.19 -23.96
C LYS A 22 42.43 10.01 -25.34
N ASN A 23 42.12 8.79 -25.81
CA ASN A 23 41.67 8.57 -27.19
C ASN A 23 40.42 7.69 -27.31
N HIS A 24 39.46 8.16 -28.12
CA HIS A 24 38.25 7.43 -28.55
C HIS A 24 38.55 6.47 -29.72
N SER A 25 39.38 5.44 -29.53
CA SER A 25 39.66 4.42 -30.56
C SER A 25 39.13 3.04 -30.17
N GLU A 26 38.94 2.13 -31.13
CA GLU A 26 38.59 0.71 -30.89
C GLU A 26 39.78 -0.15 -30.42
N LEU A 27 40.98 0.40 -30.52
CA LEU A 27 42.24 -0.23 -30.11
C LEU A 27 42.20 -0.85 -28.69
N PRO A 28 41.53 -0.23 -27.70
CA PRO A 28 41.41 -0.82 -26.38
C PRO A 28 40.59 -2.11 -26.32
N ASN A 29 39.55 -2.27 -27.14
CA ASN A 29 38.75 -3.50 -27.16
C ASN A 29 39.57 -4.68 -27.71
N LEU A 30 40.45 -4.41 -28.68
CA LEU A 30 41.38 -5.40 -29.21
C LEU A 30 42.52 -5.70 -28.24
N ILE A 31 43.02 -4.75 -27.47
CA ILE A 31 44.23 -4.97 -26.66
C ILE A 31 43.91 -5.46 -25.24
N ARG A 32 42.80 -5.03 -24.63
CA ARG A 32 42.44 -5.40 -23.26
C ARG A 32 42.38 -6.91 -23.00
N PRO A 33 41.80 -7.76 -23.87
CA PRO A 33 41.76 -9.20 -23.62
C PRO A 33 43.14 -9.88 -23.65
N VAL A 34 44.17 -9.24 -24.22
CA VAL A 34 45.54 -9.81 -24.34
C VAL A 34 46.58 -9.10 -23.49
N ILE A 35 46.25 -7.96 -22.87
CA ILE A 35 47.24 -7.13 -22.18
C ILE A 35 47.92 -7.85 -21.01
N TYR A 36 47.19 -8.70 -20.28
CA TYR A 36 47.80 -9.52 -19.23
C TYR A 36 48.79 -10.54 -19.78
N LEU A 37 48.55 -11.06 -20.99
CA LEU A 37 49.47 -12.01 -21.62
C LEU A 37 50.80 -11.33 -21.92
N ILE A 38 50.74 -10.09 -22.44
CA ILE A 38 51.89 -9.24 -22.73
C ILE A 38 52.61 -8.87 -21.42
N ARG A 39 51.86 -8.39 -20.43
CA ARG A 39 52.38 -8.01 -19.10
C ARG A 39 53.11 -9.15 -18.40
N GLY A 40 52.54 -10.35 -18.46
CA GLY A 40 53.05 -11.53 -17.78
C GLY A 40 54.17 -12.26 -18.54
N ALA A 41 54.55 -11.79 -19.73
CA ALA A 41 55.51 -12.49 -20.59
C ALA A 41 56.85 -12.75 -19.89
N ILE A 42 57.33 -11.81 -19.07
CA ILE A 42 58.59 -11.94 -18.32
C ILE A 42 58.56 -13.00 -17.20
N PHE A 43 57.37 -13.36 -16.73
CA PHE A 43 57.18 -14.35 -15.65
C PHE A 43 56.90 -15.76 -16.18
N ARG A 44 56.83 -15.95 -17.50
CA ARG A 44 56.59 -17.27 -18.08
C ARG A 44 57.88 -18.08 -18.13
N PRO A 45 57.90 -19.32 -17.60
CA PRO A 45 59.03 -20.22 -17.77
C PRO A 45 59.27 -20.46 -19.27
N LYS A 46 60.54 -20.42 -19.71
CA LYS A 46 60.92 -20.75 -21.10
C LYS A 46 60.60 -22.20 -21.47
N TYR A 47 60.44 -23.07 -20.47
CA TYR A 47 60.05 -24.46 -20.60
C TYR A 47 58.98 -24.74 -19.54
N ALA A 48 57.73 -24.91 -19.97
CA ALA A 48 56.64 -25.29 -19.09
C ALA A 48 55.98 -26.58 -19.62
N ILE A 49 55.72 -27.52 -18.71
CA ILE A 49 54.87 -28.70 -18.94
C ILE A 49 53.45 -28.19 -19.24
N ARG A 50 52.79 -28.77 -20.25
CA ARG A 50 51.42 -28.42 -20.68
C ARG A 50 50.45 -28.44 -19.50
N SER A 51 50.23 -27.30 -18.85
CA SER A 51 49.09 -27.12 -17.96
C SER A 51 47.85 -26.90 -18.83
N SER A 52 46.74 -27.56 -18.49
CA SER A 52 45.41 -27.20 -19.00
C SER A 52 45.13 -25.71 -18.76
N GLY A 53 44.28 -25.12 -19.59
CA GLY A 53 43.86 -23.72 -19.44
C GLY A 53 43.32 -23.38 -18.05
N ALA A 54 43.20 -22.09 -17.74
CA ALA A 54 42.53 -21.61 -16.53
C ALA A 54 41.10 -21.10 -16.80
N LEU A 55 40.72 -20.96 -18.07
CA LEU A 55 39.44 -20.38 -18.52
C LEU A 55 38.65 -21.40 -19.34
N SER A 56 37.32 -21.29 -19.32
CA SER A 56 36.46 -22.13 -20.15
C SER A 56 36.59 -21.73 -21.61
N LEU A 57 36.16 -22.61 -22.51
CA LEU A 57 36.08 -22.30 -23.93
C LEU A 57 35.15 -21.12 -24.20
N GLY A 58 34.01 -21.03 -23.51
CA GLY A 58 33.08 -19.91 -23.63
C GLY A 58 33.74 -18.56 -23.29
N GLU A 59 34.47 -18.51 -22.17
CA GLU A 59 35.21 -17.30 -21.75
C GLU A 59 36.28 -16.90 -22.77
N LEU A 60 37.05 -17.88 -23.27
CA LEU A 60 38.08 -17.62 -24.27
C LEU A 60 37.49 -17.12 -25.59
N ILE A 61 36.35 -17.68 -26.01
CA ILE A 61 35.68 -17.24 -27.23
C ILE A 61 35.15 -15.82 -27.05
N ASP A 62 34.46 -15.52 -25.94
CA ASP A 62 34.00 -14.16 -25.63
C ASP A 62 35.16 -13.14 -25.61
N MET A 63 36.36 -13.56 -25.23
CA MET A 63 37.56 -12.71 -25.23
C MET A 63 38.22 -12.53 -26.61
N TYR A 64 38.11 -13.51 -27.51
CA TYR A 64 38.99 -13.59 -28.69
C TYR A 64 38.31 -13.86 -30.03
N HIS A 65 36.98 -14.01 -30.09
CA HIS A 65 36.28 -14.36 -31.34
C HIS A 65 36.48 -13.34 -32.49
N THR A 66 36.79 -12.07 -32.18
CA THR A 66 37.06 -11.01 -33.18
C THR A 66 38.46 -11.08 -33.81
N ARG A 67 39.30 -12.04 -33.40
CA ARG A 67 40.63 -12.23 -33.98
C ARG A 67 40.53 -12.86 -35.36
N MET A 68 41.45 -12.45 -36.23
CA MET A 68 41.57 -13.03 -37.56
C MET A 68 42.18 -14.43 -37.47
N ALA A 69 41.74 -15.31 -38.36
CA ALA A 69 42.32 -16.62 -38.56
C ALA A 69 42.38 -16.91 -40.05
N THR A 70 43.42 -17.62 -40.50
CA THR A 70 43.54 -18.03 -41.92
C THR A 70 42.46 -19.02 -42.30
N LYS A 71 42.08 -19.92 -41.38
CA LYS A 71 40.89 -20.76 -41.48
C LYS A 71 39.95 -20.44 -40.32
N LEU A 72 38.64 -20.33 -40.58
CA LEU A 72 37.66 -19.99 -39.55
C LEU A 72 37.67 -20.98 -38.37
N HIS A 73 37.83 -22.28 -38.65
CA HIS A 73 37.95 -23.34 -37.65
C HIS A 73 39.03 -23.08 -36.59
N ASP A 74 40.13 -22.41 -36.96
CA ASP A 74 41.23 -22.14 -36.04
C ASP A 74 40.83 -21.17 -34.93
N LYS A 75 39.80 -20.33 -35.15
CA LYS A 75 39.24 -19.47 -34.09
C LYS A 75 38.70 -20.28 -32.92
N ILE A 76 38.20 -21.49 -33.16
CA ILE A 76 37.65 -22.38 -32.13
C ILE A 76 38.71 -23.37 -31.67
N TYR A 77 39.39 -24.06 -32.59
CA TYR A 77 40.33 -25.13 -32.22
C TYR A 77 41.57 -24.63 -31.46
N ALA A 78 42.06 -23.42 -31.77
CA ALA A 78 43.15 -22.82 -31.00
C ALA A 78 42.73 -22.52 -29.56
N LEU A 79 41.52 -21.97 -29.36
CA LEU A 79 41.00 -21.63 -28.03
C LEU A 79 40.60 -22.87 -27.24
N LEU A 80 40.07 -23.91 -27.89
CA LEU A 80 39.79 -25.21 -27.26
C LEU A 80 41.05 -25.80 -26.65
N SER A 81 42.18 -25.76 -27.37
CA SER A 81 43.47 -26.25 -26.89
C SER A 81 44.01 -25.44 -25.69
N MET A 82 43.56 -24.20 -25.53
CA MET A 82 43.90 -23.30 -24.42
C MET A 82 42.90 -23.33 -23.26
N SER A 83 41.76 -24.01 -23.43
CA SER A 83 40.70 -24.10 -22.42
C SER A 83 41.00 -25.18 -21.38
N PHE A 84 40.34 -25.13 -20.23
CA PHE A 84 40.34 -26.27 -19.29
C PHE A 84 39.30 -27.34 -19.65
N ASP A 85 38.39 -27.04 -20.58
CA ASP A 85 37.28 -27.90 -20.96
C ASP A 85 37.78 -29.14 -21.73
N THR A 86 37.25 -30.33 -21.39
CA THR A 86 37.65 -31.58 -22.06
C THR A 86 36.95 -31.73 -23.41
N SER A 87 37.72 -31.70 -24.51
CA SER A 87 37.24 -31.72 -25.91
C SER A 87 36.49 -32.99 -26.33
N ASN A 88 36.76 -34.14 -25.70
CA ASN A 88 36.29 -35.45 -26.16
C ASN A 88 34.79 -35.71 -25.96
N VAL A 89 34.09 -34.94 -25.11
CA VAL A 89 32.69 -35.24 -24.74
C VAL A 89 31.67 -34.61 -25.69
N ALA A 90 32.06 -33.60 -26.48
CA ALA A 90 31.13 -32.73 -27.21
C ALA A 90 31.30 -32.70 -28.75
N GLY A 91 32.17 -33.53 -29.32
CA GLY A 91 32.40 -33.55 -30.77
C GLY A 91 33.09 -32.29 -31.33
N LEU A 92 33.81 -31.56 -30.47
CA LEU A 92 34.60 -30.35 -30.81
C LEU A 92 36.08 -30.66 -31.10
N SER A 93 36.47 -31.93 -31.20
CA SER A 93 37.83 -32.32 -31.57
C SER A 93 38.24 -31.74 -32.93
N PRO A 94 39.50 -31.28 -33.11
CA PRO A 94 39.95 -30.72 -34.38
C PRO A 94 39.73 -31.62 -35.58
N ASP A 95 38.73 -31.28 -36.39
CA ASP A 95 38.43 -31.91 -37.68
C ASP A 95 38.07 -30.82 -38.70
N TYR A 96 38.93 -30.63 -39.70
CA TYR A 96 38.74 -29.62 -40.75
C TYR A 96 37.84 -30.11 -41.89
N ARG A 97 37.32 -31.35 -41.82
CA ARG A 97 36.32 -31.86 -42.78
C ARG A 97 34.90 -31.43 -42.41
N VAL A 98 34.68 -31.09 -41.14
CA VAL A 98 33.39 -30.57 -40.64
C VAL A 98 33.19 -29.16 -41.18
N THR A 99 31.98 -28.83 -41.64
CA THR A 99 31.68 -27.48 -42.12
C THR A 99 31.73 -26.45 -40.99
N TRP A 100 31.92 -25.17 -41.35
CA TRP A 100 31.98 -24.11 -40.35
C TRP A 100 30.68 -24.00 -39.55
N THR A 101 29.54 -24.09 -40.23
CA THR A 101 28.20 -24.11 -39.64
C THR A 101 28.04 -25.21 -38.59
N THR A 102 28.42 -26.44 -38.94
CA THR A 102 28.33 -27.59 -38.03
C THR A 102 29.21 -27.39 -36.79
N LEU A 103 30.40 -26.82 -36.96
CA LEU A 103 31.31 -26.54 -35.85
C LEU A 103 30.74 -25.47 -34.91
N LEU A 104 30.17 -24.39 -35.44
CA LEU A 104 29.51 -23.34 -34.65
C LEU A 104 28.31 -23.87 -33.86
N GLU A 105 27.46 -24.69 -34.47
CA GLU A 105 26.32 -25.31 -33.79
C GLU A 105 26.76 -26.19 -32.62
N ARG A 106 27.79 -27.03 -32.83
CA ARG A 106 28.39 -27.86 -31.77
C ARG A 106 28.96 -27.00 -30.65
N LEU A 107 29.61 -25.89 -30.99
CA LEU A 107 30.16 -24.96 -30.01
C LEU A 107 29.05 -24.36 -29.13
N VAL A 108 27.98 -23.86 -29.74
CA VAL A 108 26.89 -23.21 -29.00
C VAL A 108 26.21 -24.22 -28.07
N LYS A 109 25.96 -25.43 -28.57
CA LYS A 109 25.40 -26.54 -27.77
C LYS A 109 26.32 -26.98 -26.63
N PHE A 110 27.64 -26.87 -26.83
CA PHE A 110 28.62 -27.15 -25.80
C PHE A 110 28.65 -26.07 -24.70
N VAL A 111 28.63 -24.79 -25.09
CA VAL A 111 28.76 -23.67 -24.17
C VAL A 111 27.47 -23.39 -23.39
N LEU A 112 26.31 -23.51 -24.04
CA LEU A 112 25.00 -23.29 -23.43
C LEU A 112 24.41 -24.59 -22.89
N PHE A 113 23.82 -25.39 -23.78
CA PHE A 113 23.25 -26.71 -23.49
C PHE A 113 22.93 -27.47 -24.79
N LYS A 114 22.83 -28.79 -24.70
CA LYS A 114 22.77 -29.70 -25.85
C LYS A 114 21.57 -29.47 -26.79
N ASP A 115 20.41 -29.16 -26.22
CA ASP A 115 19.13 -29.15 -26.95
C ASP A 115 18.68 -27.73 -27.37
N VAL A 116 19.59 -26.75 -27.36
CA VAL A 116 19.28 -25.38 -27.78
C VAL A 116 19.04 -25.30 -29.28
N SER A 117 18.04 -24.50 -29.69
CA SER A 117 17.77 -24.21 -31.11
C SER A 117 18.83 -23.25 -31.64
N VAL A 118 19.56 -23.67 -32.68
CA VAL A 118 20.66 -22.93 -33.28
C VAL A 118 20.54 -22.99 -34.79
N LYS A 119 20.75 -21.85 -35.44
CA LYS A 119 20.95 -21.75 -36.89
C LYS A 119 22.24 -20.98 -37.14
N ALA A 120 23.10 -21.53 -37.98
CA ALA A 120 24.29 -20.86 -38.49
C ALA A 120 24.30 -20.96 -40.03
N TRP A 121 25.14 -20.16 -40.67
CA TRP A 121 25.25 -20.10 -42.13
C TRP A 121 26.69 -20.36 -42.56
N GLU A 122 26.87 -20.93 -43.74
CA GLU A 122 28.21 -21.14 -44.30
C GLU A 122 28.85 -19.78 -44.62
N ASP A 123 30.16 -19.66 -44.45
CA ASP A 123 30.94 -18.43 -44.68
C ASP A 123 30.51 -17.19 -43.87
N LYS A 124 29.66 -17.35 -42.86
CA LYS A 124 29.24 -16.29 -41.93
C LYS A 124 29.67 -16.60 -40.51
N GLU A 125 30.17 -15.60 -39.80
CA GLU A 125 30.51 -15.75 -38.38
C GLU A 125 29.36 -15.31 -37.48
N ILE A 126 28.13 -15.73 -37.83
CA ILE A 126 26.90 -15.34 -37.14
C ILE A 126 26.12 -16.59 -36.76
N VAL A 127 25.62 -16.59 -35.53
CA VAL A 127 24.74 -17.63 -35.01
C VAL A 127 23.43 -17.01 -34.51
N LEU A 128 22.32 -17.60 -34.92
CA LEU A 128 20.99 -17.33 -34.37
C LEU A 128 20.63 -18.41 -33.36
N ILE A 129 20.17 -18.00 -32.18
CA ILE A 129 19.83 -18.88 -31.08
C ILE A 129 18.42 -18.54 -30.59
N GLU A 130 17.53 -19.52 -30.56
CA GLU A 130 16.19 -19.39 -30.01
C GLU A 130 16.12 -20.17 -28.70
N SER A 131 15.76 -19.49 -27.61
CA SER A 131 15.67 -20.15 -26.30
C SER A 131 14.69 -19.42 -25.39
N LYS A 132 14.11 -20.14 -24.42
CA LYS A 132 13.38 -19.50 -23.32
C LYS A 132 14.37 -19.04 -22.26
N GLY A 133 14.02 -17.99 -21.53
CA GLY A 133 14.90 -17.49 -20.49
C GLY A 133 14.17 -16.67 -19.43
N TYR A 134 14.97 -16.19 -18.48
CA TYR A 134 14.56 -15.28 -17.42
C TYR A 134 15.58 -14.16 -17.28
N VAL A 135 15.13 -12.90 -17.21
CA VAL A 135 16.00 -11.75 -17.00
C VAL A 135 16.30 -11.60 -15.51
N ILE A 136 17.56 -11.81 -15.13
CA ILE A 136 18.05 -11.72 -13.74
C ILE A 136 18.20 -10.27 -13.31
N GLY A 137 18.57 -9.38 -14.23
CA GLY A 137 18.95 -8.02 -13.93
C GLY A 137 19.51 -7.27 -15.13
N HIS A 138 20.11 -6.12 -14.88
CA HIS A 138 20.83 -5.34 -15.87
C HIS A 138 22.15 -4.79 -15.31
N VAL A 139 23.07 -4.48 -16.20
CA VAL A 139 24.35 -3.85 -15.87
C VAL A 139 24.14 -2.36 -15.56
N SER A 140 24.47 -1.93 -14.34
CA SER A 140 24.33 -0.54 -13.91
C SER A 140 25.61 0.28 -14.08
N SER A 141 26.77 -0.32 -13.82
CA SER A 141 28.07 0.34 -14.01
C SER A 141 29.18 -0.66 -14.36
N ILE A 142 30.23 -0.16 -15.01
CA ILE A 142 31.42 -0.92 -15.36
C ILE A 142 32.65 -0.13 -14.94
N ASP A 143 33.51 -0.74 -14.12
CA ASP A 143 34.80 -0.18 -13.73
C ASP A 143 35.95 -1.03 -14.28
N ALA A 144 36.91 -0.38 -14.92
CA ALA A 144 38.16 -1.03 -15.31
C ALA A 144 38.97 -1.44 -14.06
N ASP A 145 39.51 -2.65 -14.02
CA ASP A 145 40.53 -2.98 -13.02
C ASP A 145 41.82 -2.22 -13.35
N SER A 146 42.05 -1.10 -12.64
CA SER A 146 43.23 -0.24 -12.81
C SER A 146 44.55 -0.95 -12.49
N THR A 147 44.51 -2.12 -11.85
CA THR A 147 45.71 -2.85 -11.43
C THR A 147 46.18 -3.88 -12.45
N ARG A 148 45.28 -4.52 -13.20
CA ARG A 148 45.60 -5.61 -14.15
C ARG A 148 45.12 -5.37 -15.59
N TYR A 149 44.16 -4.46 -15.81
CA TYR A 149 43.61 -4.01 -17.11
C TYR A 149 42.94 -5.08 -18.01
N ASP A 150 43.08 -6.37 -17.69
CA ASP A 150 42.43 -7.51 -18.36
C ASP A 150 41.08 -7.91 -17.74
N ARG A 151 40.73 -7.28 -16.61
CA ARG A 151 39.50 -7.51 -15.85
C ARG A 151 38.67 -6.24 -15.73
N GLN A 152 37.38 -6.46 -15.55
CA GLN A 152 36.37 -5.43 -15.38
C GLN A 152 35.43 -5.81 -14.23
N TYR A 153 35.14 -4.84 -13.38
CA TYR A 153 34.08 -4.97 -12.39
C TYR A 153 32.77 -4.53 -13.02
N VAL A 154 31.78 -5.43 -13.04
CA VAL A 154 30.47 -5.20 -13.62
C VAL A 154 29.45 -5.21 -12.50
N SER A 155 28.83 -4.07 -12.24
CA SER A 155 27.77 -3.95 -11.23
C SER A 155 26.43 -4.30 -11.85
N ILE A 156 25.66 -5.18 -11.20
CA ILE A 156 24.39 -5.68 -11.69
C ILE A 156 23.31 -5.44 -10.65
N VAL A 157 22.23 -4.81 -11.09
CA VAL A 157 21.01 -4.63 -10.29
C VAL A 157 20.08 -5.80 -10.58
N SER A 158 19.70 -6.55 -9.54
CA SER A 158 18.82 -7.72 -9.69
C SER A 158 17.34 -7.35 -9.76
N ASN A 159 16.61 -8.10 -10.58
CA ASN A 159 15.15 -8.01 -10.77
C ASN A 159 14.35 -8.72 -9.67
N ASN A 160 14.97 -9.54 -8.80
CA ASN A 160 14.29 -10.21 -7.67
C ASN A 160 13.92 -9.25 -6.52
N GLN A 161 13.50 -8.04 -6.89
CA GLN A 161 12.88 -7.08 -5.99
C GLN A 161 11.41 -7.46 -5.82
N SER A 162 10.97 -7.53 -4.57
CA SER A 162 9.55 -7.29 -4.31
C SER A 162 9.29 -5.82 -4.65
N GLU A 163 8.15 -5.48 -5.27
CA GLU A 163 7.70 -4.10 -5.49
C GLU A 163 7.70 -3.24 -4.19
N PHE A 164 7.92 -3.85 -3.03
CA PHE A 164 7.80 -3.27 -1.68
C PHE A 164 9.12 -3.11 -0.91
N ASP A 165 10.28 -3.47 -1.47
CA ASP A 165 11.58 -3.25 -0.82
C ASP A 165 12.44 -2.27 -1.64
N ASN A 166 12.55 -1.03 -1.16
CA ASN A 166 13.19 0.11 -1.85
C ASN A 166 14.74 0.05 -1.85
N LYS A 167 15.36 -1.07 -1.45
CA LYS A 167 16.81 -1.22 -1.47
C LYS A 167 17.28 -1.94 -2.73
N GLU A 168 17.97 -1.19 -3.60
CA GLU A 168 18.64 -1.75 -4.77
C GLU A 168 19.72 -2.74 -4.34
N HIS A 169 19.49 -4.03 -4.64
CA HIS A 169 20.47 -5.08 -4.42
C HIS A 169 21.41 -5.13 -5.63
N THR A 170 22.49 -4.36 -5.54
CA THR A 170 23.56 -4.36 -6.53
C THR A 170 24.60 -5.42 -6.16
N THR A 171 24.89 -6.32 -7.10
CA THR A 171 26.00 -7.29 -6.98
C THR A 171 27.11 -6.89 -7.93
N ARG A 172 28.36 -6.91 -7.47
CA ARG A 172 29.52 -6.62 -8.30
C ARG A 172 30.14 -7.93 -8.80
N TRP A 173 30.33 -8.10 -10.09
CA TRP A 173 30.99 -9.27 -10.69
C TRP A 173 32.36 -8.87 -11.21
N LEU A 174 33.35 -9.75 -11.07
CA LEU A 174 34.66 -9.58 -11.70
C LEU A 174 34.73 -10.48 -12.93
N LEU A 175 34.73 -9.86 -14.10
CA LEU A 175 34.77 -10.55 -15.39
C LEU A 175 36.05 -10.22 -16.15
N HIS A 176 36.44 -11.10 -17.07
CA HIS A 176 37.46 -10.77 -18.05
C HIS A 176 36.94 -9.76 -19.07
N ALA A 177 37.83 -8.96 -19.65
CA ALA A 177 37.50 -8.07 -20.76
C ALA A 177 37.07 -8.90 -21.98
N SER A 178 35.81 -8.75 -22.40
CA SER A 178 35.25 -9.37 -23.60
C SER A 178 35.64 -8.62 -24.87
N ALA A 179 35.65 -9.30 -26.00
CA ALA A 179 35.95 -8.73 -27.31
C ALA A 179 34.91 -7.68 -27.72
N LYS A 180 33.62 -7.93 -27.43
CA LYS A 180 32.57 -6.92 -27.47
C LYS A 180 32.44 -6.27 -26.09
N PRO A 181 32.52 -4.93 -25.96
CA PRO A 181 32.46 -4.28 -24.66
C PRO A 181 31.06 -4.39 -24.04
N ILE A 182 31.03 -4.78 -22.77
CA ILE A 182 29.85 -4.69 -21.90
C ILE A 182 29.55 -3.21 -21.66
N ARG A 183 28.28 -2.82 -21.80
CA ARG A 183 27.80 -1.46 -21.63
C ARG A 183 26.74 -1.38 -20.53
N GLN A 184 26.58 -0.18 -19.98
CA GLN A 184 25.47 0.11 -19.08
C GLN A 184 24.14 -0.13 -19.79
N GLY A 185 23.22 -0.83 -19.13
CA GLY A 185 21.93 -1.25 -19.67
C GLY A 185 21.92 -2.57 -20.42
N ASP A 186 23.06 -3.25 -20.58
CA ASP A 186 23.07 -4.64 -21.05
C ASP A 186 22.34 -5.53 -20.03
N LEU A 187 21.52 -6.45 -20.53
CA LEU A 187 20.68 -7.34 -19.74
C LEU A 187 21.46 -8.59 -19.33
N VAL A 188 21.17 -9.09 -18.14
CA VAL A 188 21.71 -10.36 -17.64
C VAL A 188 20.57 -11.36 -17.58
N CYS A 189 20.69 -12.47 -18.29
CA CYS A 189 19.63 -13.48 -18.36
C CYS A 189 20.16 -14.90 -18.12
N LEU A 190 19.29 -15.76 -17.62
CA LEU A 190 19.52 -17.20 -17.59
C LEU A 190 18.66 -17.86 -18.67
N LEU A 191 19.31 -18.55 -19.61
CA LEU A 191 18.63 -19.32 -20.65
C LEU A 191 18.22 -20.69 -20.11
N GLN A 192 17.12 -21.22 -20.61
CA GLN A 192 16.60 -22.53 -20.24
C GLN A 192 17.64 -23.61 -20.51
N GLY A 193 17.95 -24.43 -19.51
CA GLY A 193 18.95 -25.50 -19.63
C GLY A 193 20.41 -25.04 -19.51
N ALA A 194 20.70 -23.73 -19.60
CA ALA A 194 22.04 -23.21 -19.40
C ALA A 194 22.43 -23.21 -17.91
N SER A 195 23.68 -23.56 -17.61
CA SER A 195 24.22 -23.57 -16.24
C SER A 195 24.79 -22.22 -15.79
N LYS A 196 25.05 -21.32 -16.74
CA LYS A 196 25.67 -20.00 -16.54
C LYS A 196 24.80 -18.92 -17.16
N PRO A 197 24.75 -17.70 -16.57
CA PRO A 197 24.02 -16.60 -17.16
C PRO A 197 24.76 -16.01 -18.37
N SER A 198 24.01 -15.36 -19.25
CA SER A 198 24.51 -14.64 -20.42
C SER A 198 24.31 -13.13 -20.24
N ILE A 199 25.17 -12.32 -20.85
CA ILE A 199 24.99 -10.86 -20.95
C ILE A 199 24.61 -10.54 -22.38
N ILE A 200 23.44 -9.92 -22.55
CA ILE A 200 22.83 -9.66 -23.85
C ILE A 200 22.45 -8.18 -23.97
N ARG A 201 22.49 -7.66 -25.19
CA ARG A 201 22.06 -6.29 -25.51
C ARG A 201 20.75 -6.31 -26.28
N ALA A 202 19.76 -5.57 -25.79
CA ALA A 202 18.46 -5.46 -26.43
C ALA A 202 18.50 -4.51 -27.64
N TYR A 203 17.89 -4.92 -28.75
CA TYR A 203 17.63 -4.15 -29.96
C TYR A 203 16.12 -4.10 -30.25
N LYS A 204 15.70 -3.66 -31.43
CA LYS A 204 14.27 -3.49 -31.77
C LYS A 204 13.46 -4.81 -31.72
N ASP A 205 14.03 -5.91 -32.20
CA ASP A 205 13.33 -7.18 -32.42
C ASP A 205 14.17 -8.43 -32.10
N HIS A 206 15.31 -8.26 -31.46
CA HIS A 206 16.19 -9.35 -31.05
C HIS A 206 17.16 -8.88 -29.96
N PHE A 207 18.01 -9.77 -29.47
CA PHE A 207 19.10 -9.43 -28.57
C PHE A 207 20.44 -9.86 -29.16
N SER A 208 21.49 -9.06 -29.00
CA SER A 208 22.85 -9.50 -29.34
C SER A 208 23.54 -10.09 -28.12
N ILE A 209 24.22 -11.23 -28.28
CA ILE A 209 25.04 -11.81 -27.23
C ILE A 209 26.35 -11.02 -27.13
N ILE A 210 26.61 -10.49 -25.93
CA ILE A 210 27.86 -9.81 -25.57
C ILE A 210 28.80 -10.77 -24.84
N VAL A 211 28.25 -11.56 -23.91
CA VAL A 211 28.95 -12.64 -23.21
C VAL A 211 28.03 -13.85 -23.20
N ILE A 212 28.45 -14.95 -23.82
CA ILE A 212 27.58 -16.13 -23.99
C ILE A 212 27.39 -16.90 -22.68
N ALA A 213 28.43 -17.02 -21.86
CA ALA A 213 28.38 -17.79 -20.63
C ALA A 213 29.33 -17.22 -19.57
N VAL A 214 28.76 -16.51 -18.59
CA VAL A 214 29.51 -15.87 -17.51
C VAL A 214 30.00 -16.91 -16.50
N THR A 215 31.32 -17.03 -16.34
CA THR A 215 31.94 -17.75 -15.22
C THR A 215 32.27 -16.75 -14.11
N LEU A 216 31.69 -16.94 -12.91
CA LEU A 216 32.04 -16.15 -11.74
C LEU A 216 33.30 -16.71 -11.06
N GLN A 217 34.25 -15.84 -10.72
CA GLN A 217 35.42 -16.22 -9.92
C GLN A 217 35.06 -16.23 -8.43
N ASP A 218 35.09 -17.40 -7.80
CA ASP A 218 34.69 -17.65 -6.39
C ASP A 218 35.59 -17.00 -5.31
N LYS A 219 36.55 -16.13 -5.65
CA LYS A 219 37.57 -15.65 -4.69
C LYS A 219 37.98 -14.19 -4.88
N ILE A 220 37.13 -13.22 -4.52
CA ILE A 220 37.62 -11.93 -3.97
C ILE A 220 36.71 -11.49 -2.82
N GLN A 221 37.11 -11.89 -1.62
CA GLN A 221 36.61 -11.35 -0.36
C GLN A 221 37.38 -10.05 -0.09
N LYS A 222 36.78 -8.89 -0.38
CA LYS A 222 37.25 -7.60 0.16
C LYS A 222 36.20 -7.08 1.15
N LYS A 223 36.70 -6.68 2.32
CA LYS A 223 35.93 -6.20 3.48
C LYS A 223 34.78 -5.28 3.08
N GLY A 224 33.55 -5.68 3.41
CA GLY A 224 32.40 -4.76 3.54
C GLY A 224 31.17 -5.12 2.70
N GLU A 225 31.30 -5.81 1.57
CA GLU A 225 30.17 -6.08 0.66
C GLU A 225 29.91 -7.58 0.54
N TRP A 226 28.70 -8.00 0.91
CA TRP A 226 28.27 -9.39 0.89
C TRP A 226 28.02 -9.85 -0.55
N PHE A 227 28.90 -10.68 -1.10
CA PHE A 227 28.65 -11.42 -2.32
C PHE A 227 27.66 -12.56 -2.03
N LYS A 228 26.37 -12.36 -2.30
CA LYS A 228 25.43 -13.48 -2.34
C LYS A 228 25.75 -14.31 -3.59
N SER A 229 26.22 -15.54 -3.36
CA SER A 229 26.27 -16.60 -4.35
C SER A 229 24.95 -16.65 -5.14
N LEU A 230 25.00 -16.79 -6.47
CA LEU A 230 23.82 -16.95 -7.34
C LEU A 230 22.97 -18.21 -7.02
N ARG A 231 23.36 -19.02 -6.03
CA ARG A 231 22.67 -20.27 -5.65
C ARG A 231 21.18 -20.15 -5.28
N PRO A 232 20.62 -19.03 -4.76
CA PRO A 232 19.17 -18.95 -4.54
C PRO A 232 18.35 -18.86 -5.83
N LEU A 233 18.94 -18.54 -6.98
CA LEU A 233 18.20 -18.24 -8.23
C LEU A 233 17.77 -19.48 -9.02
N LEU A 234 18.23 -20.68 -8.63
CA LEU A 234 18.07 -21.91 -9.40
C LEU A 234 16.79 -22.71 -9.09
N SER A 235 15.84 -22.18 -8.31
CA SER A 235 14.56 -22.85 -8.02
C SER A 235 13.34 -22.30 -8.78
N MET A 236 13.52 -21.32 -9.68
CA MET A 236 12.41 -20.70 -10.41
C MET A 236 11.87 -21.63 -11.51
N LYS A 237 10.72 -22.26 -11.25
CA LYS A 237 9.99 -23.17 -12.16
C LYS A 237 9.27 -22.49 -13.35
N GLY A 238 9.72 -21.33 -13.83
CA GLY A 238 9.06 -20.63 -14.95
C GLY A 238 9.98 -19.72 -15.73
N PHE A 239 10.50 -20.21 -16.86
CA PHE A 239 11.10 -19.34 -17.88
C PHE A 239 9.97 -18.54 -18.56
N SER A 240 10.01 -17.22 -18.47
CA SER A 240 8.87 -16.33 -18.77
C SER A 240 8.93 -15.64 -20.13
N ARG A 241 10.07 -15.70 -20.83
CA ARG A 241 10.30 -14.97 -22.08
C ARG A 241 10.91 -15.89 -23.15
N ASP A 242 10.52 -15.69 -24.40
CA ASP A 242 11.21 -16.24 -25.56
C ASP A 242 12.28 -15.25 -26.03
N PHE A 243 13.52 -15.72 -26.20
CA PHE A 243 14.65 -14.93 -26.65
C PHE A 243 15.06 -15.36 -28.06
N LEU A 244 15.15 -14.36 -28.94
CA LEU A 244 15.85 -14.44 -30.21
C LEU A 244 17.22 -13.78 -30.05
N LEU A 245 18.27 -14.58 -29.97
CA LEU A 245 19.63 -14.13 -29.68
C LEU A 245 20.50 -14.23 -30.94
N ILE A 246 21.24 -13.16 -31.23
CA ILE A 246 22.20 -13.10 -32.34
C ILE A 246 23.61 -13.00 -31.77
N TRP A 247 24.43 -14.02 -32.03
CA TRP A 247 25.85 -14.00 -31.71
C TRP A 247 26.66 -13.74 -32.99
N ASN A 248 26.97 -12.47 -33.22
CA ASN A 248 27.70 -12.01 -34.40
C ASN A 248 29.18 -11.76 -34.08
N TRP A 249 30.10 -12.41 -34.79
CA TRP A 249 31.55 -12.23 -34.65
C TRP A 249 32.19 -11.42 -35.79
N GLU A 250 31.43 -11.08 -36.83
CA GLU A 250 31.93 -10.31 -37.97
C GLU A 250 32.39 -8.91 -37.54
N LYS A 251 33.46 -8.41 -38.15
CA LYS A 251 33.89 -7.02 -37.96
C LYS A 251 32.93 -6.10 -38.68
N GLY A 252 32.30 -5.18 -37.94
CA GLY A 252 31.55 -4.09 -38.55
C GLY A 252 32.45 -3.31 -39.51
N SER A 253 31.97 -3.03 -40.72
CA SER A 253 32.66 -2.12 -41.64
C SER A 253 32.74 -0.73 -41.00
N GLU A 254 33.96 -0.19 -40.96
CA GLU A 254 34.28 1.14 -40.45
C GLU A 254 33.41 2.23 -41.08
N SER A 255 32.60 2.91 -40.27
CA SER A 255 32.41 4.34 -40.37
C SER A 255 32.54 4.96 -38.98
N LEU A 256 33.09 6.18 -38.95
CA LEU A 256 33.40 6.93 -37.75
C LEU A 256 32.20 7.82 -37.43
N GLN A 257 31.29 7.44 -36.53
CA GLN A 257 30.60 8.40 -35.65
C GLN A 257 29.75 7.72 -34.56
N GLY A 258 30.01 8.13 -33.32
CA GLY A 258 29.44 7.52 -32.13
C GLY A 258 27.91 7.43 -32.10
N GLN A 259 27.48 6.37 -31.42
CA GLN A 259 26.13 6.10 -30.88
C GLN A 259 25.01 5.76 -31.86
N VAL A 260 25.11 6.04 -33.17
CA VAL A 260 24.03 5.77 -34.14
C VAL A 260 24.23 4.47 -34.96
N GLU A 261 25.44 3.91 -34.98
CA GLU A 261 25.83 2.91 -36.01
C GLU A 261 25.56 1.43 -35.68
N ASP A 262 25.38 1.03 -34.41
CA ASP A 262 25.14 -0.39 -34.05
C ASP A 262 23.75 -0.88 -34.52
N GLU A 263 22.76 0.00 -34.65
CA GLU A 263 21.41 -0.33 -35.15
C GLU A 263 21.39 -0.51 -36.69
N ASP A 264 22.07 0.37 -37.43
CA ASP A 264 22.09 0.38 -38.91
C ASP A 264 22.84 -0.83 -39.50
N ILE A 265 23.91 -1.28 -38.83
CA ILE A 265 24.65 -2.50 -39.23
C ILE A 265 23.74 -3.72 -39.06
N THR A 266 23.02 -3.81 -37.94
CA THR A 266 22.18 -4.97 -37.63
C THR A 266 20.95 -5.02 -38.54
N GLU A 267 20.35 -3.88 -38.87
CA GLU A 267 19.22 -3.77 -39.81
C GLU A 267 19.61 -4.18 -41.25
N ARG A 268 20.85 -3.90 -41.68
CA ARG A 268 21.42 -4.44 -42.92
C ARG A 268 21.57 -5.97 -42.89
N TYR A 269 21.98 -6.56 -41.77
CA TYR A 269 22.11 -8.02 -41.64
C TYR A 269 20.77 -8.74 -41.63
N THR A 270 19.75 -8.19 -40.95
CA THR A 270 18.38 -8.73 -40.97
C THR A 270 17.74 -8.66 -42.36
N SER A 271 18.26 -7.79 -43.23
CA SER A 271 17.81 -7.61 -44.62
C SER A 271 18.64 -8.41 -45.65
N MET A 272 19.91 -8.71 -45.34
CA MET A 272 20.86 -9.42 -46.23
C MET A 272 20.87 -10.94 -46.08
N LEU A 273 20.66 -11.45 -44.86
CA LEU A 273 20.34 -12.86 -44.70
C LEU A 273 19.02 -13.05 -45.45
N GLU A 274 18.91 -14.09 -46.28
CA GLU A 274 17.61 -14.66 -46.64
C GLU A 274 16.96 -15.19 -45.35
N TYR A 275 16.65 -14.29 -44.39
CA TYR A 275 15.69 -14.43 -43.33
C TYR A 275 14.45 -14.88 -44.08
N PRO A 276 14.15 -16.19 -44.07
CA PRO A 276 13.12 -16.67 -44.95
C PRO A 276 11.85 -15.95 -44.57
N LYS A 277 10.98 -15.84 -45.56
CA LYS A 277 9.53 -15.77 -45.40
C LYS A 277 9.03 -16.96 -44.55
N MET A 278 9.53 -17.07 -43.32
CA MET A 278 9.01 -17.86 -42.23
C MET A 278 8.39 -16.85 -41.30
N ASP A 279 7.08 -16.99 -41.18
CA ASP A 279 6.13 -16.60 -40.14
C ASP A 279 6.61 -16.58 -38.67
N THR A 280 7.90 -16.39 -38.35
CA THR A 280 8.38 -16.09 -37.00
C THR A 280 8.36 -14.57 -36.77
N ASN A 281 7.12 -14.10 -36.67
CA ASN A 281 6.56 -12.87 -36.12
C ASN A 281 7.55 -11.84 -35.47
N LYS A 282 8.16 -10.96 -36.28
CA LYS A 282 8.99 -9.81 -35.81
C LYS A 282 8.33 -9.03 -34.68
N THR A 283 6.99 -8.92 -34.71
CA THR A 283 6.18 -8.30 -33.68
C THR A 283 6.30 -8.99 -32.33
N VAL A 284 6.18 -10.32 -32.29
CA VAL A 284 6.34 -11.11 -31.06
C VAL A 284 7.73 -10.92 -30.48
N ASN A 285 8.76 -10.85 -31.32
CA ASN A 285 10.11 -10.61 -30.84
C ASN A 285 10.28 -9.19 -30.27
N SER A 286 9.75 -8.15 -30.93
CA SER A 286 9.74 -6.80 -30.37
C SER A 286 8.99 -6.72 -29.03
N ILE A 287 7.88 -7.46 -28.89
CA ILE A 287 7.15 -7.59 -27.61
C ILE A 287 8.06 -8.22 -26.55
N ASN A 288 8.69 -9.36 -26.86
CA ASN A 288 9.59 -10.05 -25.93
C ASN A 288 10.77 -9.16 -25.51
N VAL A 289 11.34 -8.36 -26.43
CA VAL A 289 12.39 -7.40 -26.09
C VAL A 289 11.87 -6.29 -25.18
N ALA A 290 10.73 -5.69 -25.51
CA ALA A 290 10.14 -4.63 -24.69
C ALA A 290 9.77 -5.14 -23.29
N LEU A 291 9.24 -6.35 -23.17
CA LEU A 291 8.92 -6.97 -21.88
C LEU A 291 10.18 -7.30 -21.07
N ALA A 292 11.25 -7.81 -21.70
CA ALA A 292 12.54 -8.03 -21.03
C ALA A 292 13.18 -6.72 -20.53
N LEU A 293 13.05 -5.64 -21.29
CA LEU A 293 13.44 -4.30 -20.86
C LEU A 293 12.57 -3.80 -19.70
N GLY A 294 11.25 -4.04 -19.77
CA GLY A 294 10.29 -3.76 -18.70
C GLY A 294 10.63 -4.48 -17.39
N ASP A 295 11.04 -5.75 -17.45
CA ASP A 295 11.47 -6.55 -16.29
C ASP A 295 12.65 -5.90 -15.54
N THR A 296 13.45 -5.06 -16.22
CA THR A 296 14.58 -4.29 -15.65
C THR A 296 14.27 -2.82 -15.36
N ARG A 297 12.98 -2.44 -15.39
CA ARG A 297 12.49 -1.05 -15.24
C ARG A 297 12.95 -0.08 -16.32
N ASN A 298 13.43 -0.59 -17.47
CA ASN A 298 13.78 0.24 -18.61
C ASN A 298 12.55 0.57 -19.48
N TYR A 299 11.53 1.16 -18.84
CA TYR A 299 10.22 1.37 -19.45
C TYR A 299 10.24 2.39 -20.60
N GLU A 300 11.23 3.29 -20.64
CA GLU A 300 11.32 4.27 -21.72
C GLU A 300 11.76 3.63 -23.05
N LYS A 301 12.79 2.79 -23.04
CA LYS A 301 13.19 2.03 -24.23
C LYS A 301 12.10 1.03 -24.64
N ALA A 302 11.52 0.31 -23.68
CA ALA A 302 10.43 -0.63 -23.94
C ALA A 302 9.24 0.05 -24.63
N LYS A 303 8.81 1.21 -24.11
CA LYS A 303 7.73 2.02 -24.69
C LYS A 303 8.05 2.45 -26.12
N ASN A 304 9.26 2.97 -26.37
CA ASN A 304 9.65 3.47 -27.70
C ASN A 304 9.64 2.35 -28.74
N ILE A 305 10.17 1.17 -28.41
CA ILE A 305 10.14 -0.01 -29.30
C ILE A 305 8.69 -0.35 -29.68
N LEU A 306 7.80 -0.45 -28.69
CA LEU A 306 6.40 -0.80 -28.93
C LEU A 306 5.64 0.27 -29.72
N GLN A 307 5.87 1.56 -29.43
CA GLN A 307 5.23 2.67 -30.15
C GLN A 307 5.62 2.71 -31.63
N ILE A 308 6.90 2.49 -31.95
CA ILE A 308 7.36 2.44 -33.34
C ILE A 308 6.68 1.27 -34.08
N GLN A 309 6.56 0.10 -33.45
CA GLN A 309 5.91 -1.04 -34.09
C GLN A 309 4.41 -0.83 -34.26
N VAL A 310 3.72 -0.26 -33.27
CA VAL A 310 2.31 0.14 -33.38
C VAL A 310 2.11 1.09 -34.57
N ALA A 311 2.93 2.13 -34.69
CA ALA A 311 2.84 3.09 -35.80
C ALA A 311 3.11 2.44 -37.18
N ASN A 312 4.08 1.53 -37.26
CA ASN A 312 4.36 0.79 -38.49
C ASN A 312 3.17 -0.07 -38.93
N TYR A 313 2.48 -0.72 -37.98
CA TYR A 313 1.29 -1.52 -38.27
C TYR A 313 0.11 -0.66 -38.71
N GLU A 314 -0.14 0.48 -38.05
CA GLU A 314 -1.20 1.42 -38.41
C GLU A 314 -0.99 2.06 -39.80
N GLY A 315 0.26 2.26 -40.22
CA GLY A 315 0.59 2.79 -41.54
C GLY A 315 0.48 1.77 -42.69
N VAL A 316 0.48 0.46 -42.40
CA VAL A 316 0.54 -0.63 -43.41
C VAL A 316 -0.77 -1.39 -43.53
N LEU A 317 -1.54 -1.53 -42.45
CA LEU A 317 -2.75 -2.36 -42.42
C LEU A 317 -4.01 -1.50 -42.21
N GLU A 318 -5.00 -1.66 -43.10
CA GLU A 318 -6.31 -1.01 -42.97
C GLU A 318 -7.21 -1.66 -41.89
N ARG A 319 -6.83 -2.80 -41.30
CA ARG A 319 -7.59 -3.49 -40.24
C ARG A 319 -6.71 -3.93 -39.06
N GLU A 320 -7.29 -3.89 -37.86
CA GLU A 320 -6.65 -4.39 -36.64
C GLU A 320 -6.41 -5.91 -36.71
N SER A 321 -5.16 -6.34 -36.51
CA SER A 321 -4.74 -7.76 -36.45
C SER A 321 -4.49 -8.21 -35.01
N LEU A 322 -4.48 -9.53 -34.75
CA LEU A 322 -4.17 -10.07 -33.41
C LEU A 322 -2.77 -9.69 -32.92
N ASP A 323 -1.80 -9.56 -33.82
CA ASP A 323 -0.44 -9.13 -33.51
C ASP A 323 -0.40 -7.65 -33.05
N MET A 324 -1.19 -6.80 -33.71
CA MET A 324 -1.36 -5.40 -33.31
C MET A 324 -1.97 -5.28 -31.92
N LEU A 325 -2.95 -6.13 -31.60
CA LEU A 325 -3.56 -6.17 -30.27
C LEU A 325 -2.55 -6.58 -29.20
N ALA A 326 -1.69 -7.56 -29.47
CA ALA A 326 -0.63 -7.97 -28.54
C ALA A 326 0.41 -6.84 -28.30
N LEU A 327 0.72 -6.04 -29.33
CA LEU A 327 1.56 -4.84 -29.19
C LEU A 327 0.91 -3.78 -28.30
N LYS A 328 -0.34 -3.39 -28.60
CA LYS A 328 -1.10 -2.41 -27.82
C LYS A 328 -1.25 -2.85 -26.36
N GLU A 329 -1.51 -4.13 -26.13
CA GLU A 329 -1.62 -4.72 -24.80
C GLU A 329 -0.29 -4.64 -24.02
N SER A 330 0.82 -4.97 -24.66
CA SER A 330 2.15 -4.86 -24.06
C SER A 330 2.51 -3.40 -23.76
N LEU A 331 2.13 -2.48 -24.65
CA LEU A 331 2.33 -1.05 -24.46
C LEU A 331 1.48 -0.51 -23.30
N ALA A 332 0.23 -0.96 -23.17
CA ALA A 332 -0.65 -0.64 -22.05
C ALA A 332 -0.01 -1.08 -20.72
N TRP A 333 0.56 -2.27 -20.67
CA TRP A 333 1.29 -2.76 -19.50
C TRP A 333 2.49 -1.86 -19.16
N ILE A 334 3.30 -1.49 -20.15
CA ILE A 334 4.43 -0.56 -19.93
C ILE A 334 3.94 0.82 -19.45
N TYR A 335 2.78 1.31 -19.91
CA TYR A 335 2.21 2.55 -19.37
C TYR A 335 1.77 2.43 -17.91
N ARG A 336 1.18 1.30 -17.50
CA ARG A 336 0.87 1.01 -16.09
C ARG A 336 2.12 1.08 -15.23
N GLU A 337 3.19 0.42 -15.66
CA GLU A 337 4.48 0.41 -14.93
C GLU A 337 5.11 1.80 -14.80
N LYS A 338 4.79 2.71 -15.72
CA LYS A 338 5.16 4.13 -15.66
C LYS A 338 4.17 5.00 -14.87
N ASN A 339 3.23 4.41 -14.15
CA ASN A 339 2.14 5.09 -13.43
C ASN A 339 1.24 5.96 -14.34
N LYS A 340 1.13 5.65 -15.64
CA LYS A 340 0.24 6.35 -16.58
C LYS A 340 -1.10 5.61 -16.71
N GLN A 341 -1.86 5.61 -15.62
CA GLN A 341 -3.08 4.81 -15.46
C GLN A 341 -4.11 5.01 -16.58
N MET A 342 -4.45 6.26 -16.93
CA MET A 342 -5.46 6.55 -17.95
C MET A 342 -5.08 6.03 -19.34
N LEU A 343 -3.79 6.13 -19.72
CA LEU A 343 -3.32 5.63 -21.01
C LEU A 343 -3.34 4.10 -21.06
N ALA A 344 -2.97 3.45 -19.95
CA ALA A 344 -3.02 2.00 -19.83
C ALA A 344 -4.47 1.49 -19.92
N GLU A 345 -5.37 2.08 -19.12
CA GLU A 345 -6.80 1.74 -19.11
C GLU A 345 -7.42 1.86 -20.51
N ASN A 346 -7.21 2.99 -21.20
CA ASN A 346 -7.79 3.23 -22.52
C ASN A 346 -7.31 2.21 -23.56
N LEU A 347 -6.01 1.88 -23.55
CA LEU A 347 -5.47 0.87 -24.47
C LEU A 347 -5.98 -0.54 -24.16
N PHE A 348 -6.08 -0.92 -22.88
CA PHE A 348 -6.66 -2.21 -22.51
C PHE A 348 -8.13 -2.31 -22.91
N LEU A 349 -8.93 -1.27 -22.68
CA LEU A 349 -10.34 -1.24 -23.10
C LEU A 349 -10.48 -1.38 -24.61
N GLN A 350 -9.66 -0.67 -25.41
CA GLN A 350 -9.63 -0.82 -26.86
C GLN A 350 -9.29 -2.27 -27.26
N VAL A 351 -8.23 -2.84 -26.69
CA VAL A 351 -7.80 -4.21 -26.99
C VAL A 351 -8.89 -5.23 -26.66
N ILE A 352 -9.53 -5.09 -25.50
CA ILE A 352 -10.58 -6.00 -25.04
C ILE A 352 -11.79 -5.91 -25.97
N GLU A 353 -12.24 -4.70 -26.34
CA GLU A 353 -13.41 -4.53 -27.21
C GLU A 353 -13.16 -5.11 -28.60
N THR A 354 -11.99 -4.86 -29.18
CA THR A 354 -11.62 -5.48 -30.45
C THR A 354 -11.53 -7.01 -30.33
N ARG A 355 -10.89 -7.56 -29.28
CA ARG A 355 -10.81 -9.02 -29.08
C ARG A 355 -12.16 -9.67 -28.85
N LYS A 356 -13.10 -9.00 -28.16
CA LYS A 356 -14.50 -9.46 -28.03
C LYS A 356 -15.14 -9.64 -29.40
N GLY A 357 -14.94 -8.70 -30.33
CA GLY A 357 -15.45 -8.80 -31.70
C GLY A 357 -14.81 -9.90 -32.55
N PHE A 358 -13.50 -10.12 -32.43
CA PHE A 358 -12.78 -11.14 -33.22
C PHE A 358 -12.87 -12.56 -32.67
N GLN A 359 -12.74 -12.73 -31.36
CA GLN A 359 -12.54 -14.04 -30.71
C GLN A 359 -13.66 -14.41 -29.75
N GLY A 360 -14.50 -13.44 -29.36
CA GLY A 360 -15.53 -13.60 -28.34
C GLY A 360 -15.03 -13.29 -26.91
N ILE A 361 -15.98 -13.02 -26.02
CA ILE A 361 -15.75 -12.66 -24.61
C ILE A 361 -15.04 -13.77 -23.82
N ASN A 362 -15.36 -15.03 -24.10
CA ASN A 362 -14.89 -16.20 -23.35
C ASN A 362 -13.56 -16.76 -23.88
N HIS A 363 -12.98 -16.13 -24.91
CA HIS A 363 -11.70 -16.57 -25.44
C HIS A 363 -10.58 -16.27 -24.45
N ARG A 364 -9.65 -17.21 -24.27
CA ARG A 364 -8.55 -17.11 -23.29
C ARG A 364 -7.75 -15.81 -23.41
N ALA A 365 -7.49 -15.33 -24.62
CA ALA A 365 -6.75 -14.08 -24.83
C ALA A 365 -7.57 -12.83 -24.46
N THR A 366 -8.89 -12.84 -24.64
CA THR A 366 -9.79 -11.76 -24.19
C THR A 366 -9.82 -11.71 -22.68
N LEU A 367 -9.98 -12.87 -22.04
CA LEU A 367 -9.99 -13.00 -20.58
C LEU A 367 -8.66 -12.63 -19.94
N SER A 368 -7.52 -13.00 -20.55
CA SER A 368 -6.19 -12.57 -20.09
C SER A 368 -6.04 -11.03 -20.14
N SER A 369 -6.56 -10.37 -21.18
CA SER A 369 -6.59 -8.90 -21.23
C SER A 369 -7.52 -8.29 -20.18
N MET A 370 -8.70 -8.89 -19.96
CA MET A 370 -9.62 -8.46 -18.90
C MET A 370 -8.98 -8.63 -17.50
N ALA A 371 -8.28 -9.74 -17.25
CA ALA A 371 -7.55 -9.96 -16.01
C ALA A 371 -6.47 -8.88 -15.80
N ARG A 372 -5.73 -8.51 -16.85
CA ARG A 372 -4.74 -7.43 -16.80
C ARG A 372 -5.37 -6.06 -16.55
N LEU A 373 -6.53 -5.76 -17.15
CA LEU A 373 -7.27 -4.54 -16.83
C LEU A 373 -7.82 -4.54 -15.41
N GLY A 374 -8.27 -5.69 -14.91
CA GLY A 374 -8.67 -5.85 -13.50
C GLY A 374 -7.51 -5.59 -12.53
N LEU A 375 -6.30 -6.04 -12.86
CA LEU A 375 -5.08 -5.69 -12.11
C LEU A 375 -4.82 -4.18 -12.11
N VAL A 376 -5.01 -3.52 -13.26
CA VAL A 376 -4.87 -2.05 -13.37
C VAL A 376 -5.82 -1.34 -12.41
N TYR A 377 -7.10 -1.74 -12.35
CA TYR A 377 -8.07 -1.16 -11.40
C TYR A 377 -7.72 -1.43 -9.94
N MET A 378 -7.49 -2.69 -9.59
CA MET A 378 -7.20 -3.07 -8.20
C MET A 378 -5.91 -2.43 -7.67
N LEU A 379 -4.87 -2.27 -8.49
CA LEU A 379 -3.60 -1.69 -8.05
C LEU A 379 -3.65 -0.17 -7.93
N ALA A 380 -4.63 0.50 -8.55
CA ALA A 380 -4.87 1.92 -8.34
C ALA A 380 -5.72 2.20 -7.09
N GLU A 381 -6.60 1.27 -6.72
CA GLU A 381 -7.57 1.44 -5.63
C GLU A 381 -7.08 0.83 -4.31
N LEU A 382 -6.32 -0.26 -4.37
CA LEU A 382 -5.91 -1.03 -3.20
C LEU A 382 -4.42 -0.91 -2.92
N SER A 383 -4.05 -0.86 -1.63
CA SER A 383 -2.65 -1.06 -1.23
C SER A 383 -2.20 -2.48 -1.59
N PRO A 384 -1.22 -2.65 -2.50
CA PRO A 384 -0.86 -3.97 -3.00
C PRO A 384 -0.23 -4.88 -1.94
N GLN A 385 0.35 -4.31 -0.87
CA GLN A 385 0.98 -5.06 0.22
C GLN A 385 -0.03 -5.91 1.01
N ASN A 386 -1.21 -5.34 1.28
CA ASN A 386 -2.23 -5.99 2.10
C ASN A 386 -3.09 -6.96 1.28
N HIS A 387 -3.22 -6.72 -0.03
CA HIS A 387 -4.19 -7.43 -0.88
C HIS A 387 -3.55 -8.33 -1.95
N ARG A 388 -2.23 -8.53 -1.95
CA ARG A 388 -1.51 -9.29 -2.99
C ARG A 388 -2.13 -10.66 -3.31
N LYS A 389 -2.39 -11.48 -2.27
CA LYS A 389 -2.95 -12.83 -2.45
C LYS A 389 -4.33 -12.79 -3.11
N PHE A 390 -5.17 -11.85 -2.68
CA PHE A 390 -6.49 -11.62 -3.24
C PHE A 390 -6.40 -11.20 -4.71
N ILE A 391 -5.60 -10.18 -5.02
CA ILE A 391 -5.41 -9.67 -6.38
C ILE A 391 -4.91 -10.78 -7.33
N THR A 392 -3.91 -11.56 -6.91
CA THR A 392 -3.40 -12.68 -7.72
C THR A 392 -4.43 -13.79 -7.90
N ARG A 393 -5.18 -14.15 -6.84
CA ARG A 393 -6.25 -15.17 -6.91
C ARG A 393 -7.33 -14.75 -7.91
N LEU A 394 -7.86 -13.53 -7.77
CA LEU A 394 -8.93 -13.00 -8.61
C LEU A 394 -8.48 -12.87 -10.06
N SER A 395 -7.27 -12.37 -10.31
CA SER A 395 -6.72 -12.27 -11.67
C SER A 395 -6.63 -13.63 -12.36
N ASN A 396 -6.19 -14.68 -11.64
CA ASN A 396 -6.14 -16.04 -12.18
C ASN A 396 -7.54 -16.60 -12.45
N GLN A 397 -8.52 -16.36 -11.58
CA GLN A 397 -9.91 -16.80 -11.79
C GLN A 397 -10.50 -16.18 -13.07
N ILE A 398 -10.27 -14.88 -13.29
CA ILE A 398 -10.71 -14.20 -14.52
C ILE A 398 -10.02 -14.81 -15.75
N GLU A 399 -8.70 -14.99 -15.71
CA GLU A 399 -7.92 -15.51 -16.85
C GLU A 399 -8.29 -16.95 -17.23
N ASN A 400 -8.56 -17.79 -16.24
CA ASN A 400 -8.94 -19.21 -16.45
C ASN A 400 -10.44 -19.40 -16.71
N ASN A 401 -11.25 -18.34 -16.62
CA ASN A 401 -12.71 -18.41 -16.66
C ASN A 401 -13.31 -19.29 -15.54
N ASP A 402 -12.72 -19.26 -14.35
CA ASP A 402 -13.20 -19.98 -13.18
C ASP A 402 -14.32 -19.20 -12.47
N GLN A 403 -15.08 -19.88 -11.61
CA GLN A 403 -16.07 -19.23 -10.74
C GLN A 403 -15.35 -18.32 -9.72
N ILE A 404 -15.83 -17.09 -9.61
CA ILE A 404 -15.36 -16.12 -8.62
C ILE A 404 -16.07 -16.44 -7.30
N SER A 405 -15.29 -16.56 -6.23
CA SER A 405 -15.85 -16.88 -4.92
C SER A 405 -16.68 -15.71 -4.37
N GLU A 406 -17.69 -16.01 -3.56
CA GLU A 406 -18.48 -14.98 -2.87
C GLU A 406 -17.58 -14.06 -2.02
N GLU A 407 -16.57 -14.62 -1.33
CA GLU A 407 -15.58 -13.85 -0.57
C GLU A 407 -14.83 -12.84 -1.44
N ASP A 408 -14.45 -13.23 -2.67
CA ASP A 408 -13.78 -12.33 -3.61
C ASP A 408 -14.73 -11.25 -4.11
N MET A 409 -15.99 -11.60 -4.42
CA MET A 409 -17.02 -10.63 -4.83
C MET A 409 -17.34 -9.63 -3.71
N ILE A 410 -17.43 -10.07 -2.46
CA ILE A 410 -17.62 -9.21 -1.29
C ILE A 410 -16.43 -8.24 -1.15
N LYS A 411 -15.19 -8.71 -1.34
CA LYS A 411 -14.01 -7.83 -1.30
C LYS A 411 -14.02 -6.77 -2.39
N VAL A 412 -14.40 -7.14 -3.62
CA VAL A 412 -14.58 -6.16 -4.71
C VAL A 412 -15.72 -5.19 -4.37
N GLY A 413 -16.85 -5.70 -3.85
CA GLY A 413 -17.99 -4.90 -3.44
C GLY A 413 -17.67 -3.88 -2.36
N ASN A 414 -16.79 -4.22 -1.40
CA ASN A 414 -16.39 -3.34 -0.30
C ASN A 414 -15.30 -2.32 -0.69
N LEU A 415 -14.33 -2.72 -1.52
CA LEU A 415 -13.06 -1.99 -1.65
C LEU A 415 -12.82 -1.40 -3.04
N SER A 416 -13.52 -1.86 -4.07
CA SER A 416 -13.23 -1.47 -5.45
C SER A 416 -14.23 -0.46 -5.99
N SER A 417 -13.88 0.17 -7.11
CA SER A 417 -14.78 1.04 -7.86
C SER A 417 -15.73 0.26 -8.76
N HIS A 418 -16.73 0.97 -9.30
CA HIS A 418 -17.66 0.45 -10.31
C HIS A 418 -16.96 -0.11 -11.56
N LYS A 419 -15.73 0.32 -11.88
CA LYS A 419 -15.00 -0.17 -13.06
C LYS A 419 -14.62 -1.63 -12.92
N MET A 420 -14.11 -2.02 -11.74
CA MET A 420 -13.78 -3.41 -11.46
C MET A 420 -15.04 -4.28 -11.43
N MET A 421 -16.11 -3.82 -10.76
CA MET A 421 -17.38 -4.55 -10.77
C MET A 421 -17.94 -4.72 -12.19
N LYS A 422 -17.87 -3.69 -13.03
CA LYS A 422 -18.29 -3.76 -14.44
C LYS A 422 -17.56 -4.84 -15.22
N LEU A 423 -16.24 -4.92 -15.03
CA LEU A 423 -15.42 -5.93 -15.68
C LEU A 423 -15.83 -7.35 -15.26
N LEU A 424 -16.12 -7.57 -13.97
CA LEU A 424 -16.59 -8.87 -13.49
C LEU A 424 -17.98 -9.22 -14.03
N LEU A 425 -18.91 -8.26 -14.05
CA LEU A 425 -20.26 -8.47 -14.57
C LEU A 425 -20.32 -8.68 -16.10
N GLU A 426 -19.21 -8.48 -16.83
CA GLU A 426 -19.09 -8.83 -18.25
C GLU A 426 -18.64 -10.28 -18.49
N LEU A 427 -18.17 -10.98 -17.46
CA LEU A 427 -17.85 -12.41 -17.54
C LEU A 427 -19.13 -13.25 -17.67
N LYS A 428 -18.98 -14.56 -17.92
CA LYS A 428 -20.13 -15.48 -17.95
C LYS A 428 -20.94 -15.35 -16.65
N ARG A 429 -22.27 -15.29 -16.79
CA ARG A 429 -23.18 -15.12 -15.64
C ARG A 429 -22.92 -16.16 -14.56
N ASP A 430 -22.77 -17.43 -14.93
CA ASP A 430 -22.54 -18.55 -14.00
C ASP A 430 -21.22 -18.45 -13.20
N ASN A 431 -20.26 -17.66 -13.67
CA ASN A 431 -18.98 -17.49 -12.99
C ASN A 431 -19.01 -16.37 -11.94
N VAL A 432 -20.02 -15.51 -11.96
CA VAL A 432 -20.10 -14.34 -11.10
C VAL A 432 -21.48 -14.32 -10.47
N GLU A 433 -21.55 -14.64 -9.18
CA GLU A 433 -22.79 -14.60 -8.41
C GLU A 433 -22.86 -13.29 -7.60
N VAL A 434 -24.02 -12.65 -7.61
CA VAL A 434 -24.27 -11.46 -6.78
C VAL A 434 -25.25 -11.87 -5.70
N THR A 435 -24.72 -12.26 -4.56
CA THR A 435 -25.50 -12.67 -3.38
C THR A 435 -25.92 -11.46 -2.55
N GLU A 436 -26.79 -11.70 -1.56
CA GLU A 436 -27.23 -10.68 -0.60
C GLU A 436 -26.05 -10.05 0.17
N GLU A 437 -25.02 -10.84 0.51
CA GLU A 437 -23.81 -10.34 1.18
C GLU A 437 -22.96 -9.45 0.27
N VAL A 438 -22.91 -9.73 -1.04
CA VAL A 438 -22.26 -8.83 -2.01
C VAL A 438 -23.01 -7.50 -2.10
N VAL A 439 -24.34 -7.53 -2.11
CA VAL A 439 -25.18 -6.31 -2.10
C VAL A 439 -24.96 -5.50 -0.83
N LYS A 440 -24.89 -6.16 0.33
CA LYS A 440 -24.57 -5.53 1.63
C LYS A 440 -23.19 -4.88 1.61
N ALA A 441 -22.19 -5.56 1.05
CA ALA A 441 -20.84 -5.01 0.89
C ALA A 441 -20.84 -3.73 0.02
N VAL A 442 -21.55 -3.77 -1.10
CA VAL A 442 -21.71 -2.61 -1.99
C VAL A 442 -22.43 -1.45 -1.30
N ALA A 443 -23.45 -1.75 -0.49
CA ALA A 443 -24.20 -0.77 0.28
C ALA A 443 -23.34 0.02 1.28
N SER A 444 -22.24 -0.57 1.78
CA SER A 444 -21.29 0.10 2.67
C SER A 444 -20.10 0.75 1.95
N ASN A 445 -20.00 0.62 0.62
CA ASN A 445 -18.89 1.17 -0.16
C ASN A 445 -19.09 2.67 -0.45
N TYR A 446 -17.98 3.42 -0.48
CA TYR A 446 -17.91 4.82 -0.89
C TYR A 446 -18.42 5.06 -2.32
N TYR A 447 -18.07 4.18 -3.27
CA TYR A 447 -18.57 4.19 -4.66
C TYR A 447 -19.83 3.33 -4.85
N GLY A 448 -20.51 3.01 -3.74
CA GLY A 448 -21.61 2.05 -3.70
C GLY A 448 -22.76 2.40 -4.65
N GLU A 449 -23.08 3.68 -4.84
CA GLU A 449 -24.13 4.14 -5.77
C GLU A 449 -23.88 3.67 -7.21
N SER A 450 -22.71 3.98 -7.76
CA SER A 450 -22.34 3.60 -9.13
C SER A 450 -22.31 2.08 -9.31
N ILE A 451 -21.89 1.34 -8.29
CA ILE A 451 -21.87 -0.12 -8.31
C ILE A 451 -23.31 -0.66 -8.24
N MET A 452 -24.13 -0.17 -7.31
CA MET A 452 -25.51 -0.60 -7.12
C MET A 452 -26.33 -0.36 -8.38
N LYS A 453 -26.21 0.82 -8.99
CA LYS A 453 -26.86 1.14 -10.27
C LYS A 453 -26.50 0.13 -11.36
N LEU A 454 -25.22 -0.19 -11.49
CA LEU A 454 -24.73 -1.14 -12.48
C LEU A 454 -25.25 -2.57 -12.24
N ILE A 455 -25.27 -3.02 -10.98
CA ILE A 455 -25.76 -4.36 -10.65
C ILE A 455 -27.29 -4.42 -10.87
N LEU A 456 -28.05 -3.40 -10.47
CA LEU A 456 -29.49 -3.32 -10.73
C LEU A 456 -29.83 -3.26 -12.23
N GLU A 457 -29.03 -2.57 -13.05
CA GLU A 457 -29.23 -2.52 -14.51
C GLU A 457 -28.93 -3.86 -15.20
N LYS A 458 -27.88 -4.57 -14.76
CA LYS A 458 -27.45 -5.83 -15.41
C LYS A 458 -28.13 -7.08 -14.85
N ARG A 459 -28.53 -7.06 -13.58
CA ARG A 459 -28.99 -8.22 -12.80
C ARG A 459 -30.16 -7.89 -11.86
N GLY A 460 -30.90 -6.81 -12.11
CA GLY A 460 -31.98 -6.33 -11.26
C GLY A 460 -32.93 -7.42 -10.76
N GLU A 461 -33.45 -8.26 -11.66
CA GLU A 461 -34.42 -9.31 -11.32
C GLU A 461 -33.85 -10.41 -10.40
N GLU A 462 -32.52 -10.62 -10.39
CA GLU A 462 -31.85 -11.65 -9.59
C GLU A 462 -31.51 -11.16 -8.16
N ILE A 463 -31.50 -9.83 -7.95
CA ILE A 463 -31.03 -9.23 -6.69
C ILE A 463 -32.18 -9.13 -5.70
N ILE A 464 -31.97 -9.68 -4.51
CA ILE A 464 -32.84 -9.49 -3.35
C ILE A 464 -32.23 -8.39 -2.48
N ILE A 465 -32.98 -7.31 -2.24
CA ILE A 465 -32.58 -6.26 -1.31
C ILE A 465 -33.11 -6.65 0.07
N THR A 466 -32.22 -7.08 0.95
CA THR A 466 -32.57 -7.49 2.32
C THR A 466 -32.64 -6.31 3.28
N GLU A 467 -33.25 -6.52 4.45
CA GLU A 467 -33.24 -5.55 5.55
C GLU A 467 -31.79 -5.20 5.97
N GLU A 468 -30.89 -6.18 6.00
CA GLU A 468 -29.49 -5.96 6.34
C GLU A 468 -28.75 -5.10 5.30
N ALA A 469 -29.07 -5.23 4.02
CA ALA A 469 -28.58 -4.33 2.98
C ALA A 469 -29.14 -2.91 3.16
N LEU A 470 -30.44 -2.76 3.45
CA LEU A 470 -31.06 -1.45 3.71
C LEU A 470 -30.48 -0.76 4.95
N LYS A 471 -30.19 -1.50 6.02
CA LYS A 471 -29.49 -0.98 7.20
C LYS A 471 -28.08 -0.51 6.85
N ALA A 472 -27.35 -1.29 6.05
CA ALA A 472 -26.02 -0.90 5.59
C ALA A 472 -26.06 0.40 4.75
N ILE A 473 -27.07 0.57 3.90
CA ILE A 473 -27.31 1.81 3.14
C ILE A 473 -27.62 2.97 4.10
N ALA A 474 -28.55 2.77 5.03
CA ALA A 474 -28.98 3.78 5.99
C ALA A 474 -27.84 4.25 6.90
N SER A 475 -26.87 3.38 7.20
CA SER A 475 -25.66 3.71 7.96
C SER A 475 -24.48 4.20 7.11
N ASN A 476 -24.60 4.25 5.78
CA ASN A 476 -23.54 4.74 4.90
C ASN A 476 -23.57 6.27 4.85
N GLU A 477 -22.53 6.90 5.41
CA GLU A 477 -22.36 8.36 5.47
C GLU A 477 -22.03 9.02 4.11
N TYR A 478 -21.67 8.23 3.09
CA TYR A 478 -21.18 8.73 1.81
C TYR A 478 -22.19 8.55 0.68
N ALA A 479 -22.51 7.31 0.33
CA ALA A 479 -23.39 6.98 -0.80
C ALA A 479 -24.78 6.51 -0.37
N GLY A 480 -25.07 6.52 0.94
CA GLY A 480 -26.32 5.98 1.49
C GLY A 480 -27.56 6.70 0.97
N GLU A 481 -27.50 8.02 0.82
CA GLU A 481 -28.57 8.87 0.26
C GLU A 481 -28.91 8.45 -1.18
N ASP A 482 -27.93 8.49 -2.07
CA ASP A 482 -28.12 8.20 -3.49
C ASP A 482 -28.54 6.74 -3.73
N ILE A 483 -27.97 5.79 -2.97
CA ILE A 483 -28.36 4.38 -3.05
C ILE A 483 -29.80 4.20 -2.57
N MET A 484 -30.21 4.82 -1.47
CA MET A 484 -31.58 4.72 -0.95
C MET A 484 -32.59 5.30 -1.95
N GLU A 485 -32.30 6.47 -2.53
CA GLU A 485 -33.15 7.08 -3.56
C GLU A 485 -33.32 6.15 -4.77
N LEU A 486 -32.21 5.67 -5.35
CA LEU A 486 -32.21 4.75 -6.49
C LEU A 486 -33.06 3.50 -6.24
N ILE A 487 -32.97 2.94 -5.04
CA ILE A 487 -33.64 1.71 -4.65
C ILE A 487 -35.14 1.94 -4.44
N LEU A 488 -35.52 3.03 -3.75
CA LEU A 488 -36.92 3.40 -3.52
C LEU A 488 -37.66 3.76 -4.82
N GLU A 489 -36.97 4.30 -5.82
CA GLU A 489 -37.53 4.61 -7.14
C GLU A 489 -37.72 3.39 -8.03
N LYS A 490 -36.77 2.45 -8.00
CA LYS A 490 -36.81 1.27 -8.89
C LYS A 490 -37.62 0.12 -8.33
N ARG A 491 -37.88 0.07 -7.02
CA ARG A 491 -38.60 -1.02 -6.37
C ARG A 491 -39.65 -0.52 -5.38
N GLU A 492 -40.90 -0.52 -5.83
CA GLU A 492 -42.06 -0.17 -5.00
C GLU A 492 -42.27 -1.16 -3.84
N GLU A 493 -41.89 -2.43 -4.03
CA GLU A 493 -42.09 -3.54 -3.08
C GLU A 493 -41.21 -3.46 -1.81
N ILE A 494 -40.30 -2.48 -1.71
CA ILE A 494 -39.38 -2.39 -0.58
C ILE A 494 -40.09 -1.96 0.69
N ILE A 495 -39.98 -2.84 1.69
CA ILE A 495 -40.50 -2.63 3.04
C ILE A 495 -39.39 -1.98 3.88
N ILE A 496 -39.65 -0.76 4.35
CA ILE A 496 -38.76 -0.07 5.29
C ILE A 496 -39.17 -0.43 6.71
N THR A 497 -38.28 -1.08 7.45
CA THR A 497 -38.51 -1.53 8.83
C THR A 497 -38.09 -0.48 9.86
N GLU A 498 -38.49 -0.69 11.12
CA GLU A 498 -38.05 0.13 12.26
C GLU A 498 -36.52 0.18 12.38
N GLU A 499 -35.83 -0.95 12.17
CA GLU A 499 -34.37 -1.00 12.33
C GLU A 499 -33.63 -0.25 11.21
N VAL A 500 -34.18 -0.17 9.99
CA VAL A 500 -33.63 0.68 8.91
C VAL A 500 -33.77 2.17 9.27
N LEU A 501 -34.93 2.59 9.78
CA LEU A 501 -35.16 3.97 10.21
C LEU A 501 -34.25 4.35 11.39
N LYS A 502 -34.07 3.45 12.35
CA LYS A 502 -33.18 3.62 13.49
C LYS A 502 -31.71 3.72 13.05
N ALA A 503 -31.29 2.92 12.06
CA ALA A 503 -29.96 3.00 11.47
C ALA A 503 -29.72 4.38 10.82
N ALA A 504 -30.70 4.90 10.08
CA ALA A 504 -30.62 6.24 9.50
C ALA A 504 -30.61 7.33 10.60
N ALA A 505 -31.46 7.22 11.63
CA ALA A 505 -31.50 8.18 12.74
C ALA A 505 -30.21 8.21 13.57
N SER A 506 -29.48 7.09 13.63
CA SER A 506 -28.19 6.99 14.32
C SER A 506 -27.01 7.46 13.47
N ASN A 507 -27.21 7.65 12.16
CA ASN A 507 -26.19 8.11 11.22
C ASN A 507 -26.10 9.64 11.26
N HIS A 508 -24.89 10.19 11.36
CA HIS A 508 -24.65 11.64 11.40
C HIS A 508 -25.23 12.37 10.18
N SER A 509 -25.14 11.77 8.99
CA SER A 509 -25.68 12.30 7.74
C SER A 509 -27.06 11.74 7.39
N GLY A 510 -27.66 10.94 8.28
CA GLY A 510 -28.87 10.18 8.00
C GLY A 510 -30.17 10.99 7.92
N GLY A 511 -30.13 12.29 8.25
CA GLY A 511 -31.29 13.18 8.15
C GLY A 511 -31.89 13.22 6.74
N LYS A 512 -31.05 13.28 5.71
CA LYS A 512 -31.51 13.27 4.31
C LYS A 512 -32.09 11.92 3.88
N ILE A 513 -31.48 10.83 4.33
CA ILE A 513 -32.00 9.47 4.08
C ILE A 513 -33.39 9.34 4.70
N LEU A 514 -33.57 9.82 5.94
CA LEU A 514 -34.88 9.87 6.59
C LEU A 514 -35.87 10.77 5.85
N GLU A 515 -35.44 11.93 5.33
CA GLU A 515 -36.29 12.80 4.53
C GLU A 515 -36.84 12.08 3.30
N LEU A 516 -35.96 11.49 2.50
CA LEU A 516 -36.33 10.75 1.29
C LEU A 516 -37.31 9.61 1.59
N ILE A 517 -37.05 8.85 2.65
CA ILE A 517 -37.92 7.75 3.09
C ILE A 517 -39.30 8.29 3.50
N LEU A 518 -39.35 9.35 4.31
CA LEU A 518 -40.61 9.94 4.80
C LEU A 518 -41.41 10.65 3.70
N GLU A 519 -40.75 11.14 2.65
CA GLU A 519 -41.42 11.70 1.47
C GLU A 519 -42.02 10.62 0.56
N LYS A 520 -41.27 9.55 0.30
CA LYS A 520 -41.70 8.49 -0.65
C LYS A 520 -42.60 7.42 -0.02
N ARG A 521 -42.75 7.38 1.31
CA ARG A 521 -43.56 6.38 2.03
C ARG A 521 -44.41 7.04 3.12
N GLU A 522 -45.67 7.34 2.79
CA GLU A 522 -46.61 8.03 3.70
C GLU A 522 -46.97 7.19 4.95
N GLU A 523 -47.00 5.86 4.83
CA GLU A 523 -47.45 4.94 5.90
C GLU A 523 -46.41 4.67 7.00
N ILE A 524 -45.22 5.27 6.93
CA ILE A 524 -44.16 5.02 7.92
C ILE A 524 -44.52 5.62 9.28
N ILE A 525 -44.59 4.73 10.28
CA ILE A 525 -44.77 5.08 11.68
C ILE A 525 -43.40 5.25 12.33
N ILE A 526 -43.15 6.44 12.87
CA ILE A 526 -41.95 6.71 13.66
C ILE A 526 -42.15 6.22 15.10
N THR A 527 -41.30 5.29 15.53
CA THR A 527 -41.36 4.71 16.88
C THR A 527 -40.46 5.45 17.87
N GLU A 528 -40.64 5.16 19.16
CA GLU A 528 -39.78 5.64 20.23
C GLU A 528 -38.30 5.28 20.01
N LYS A 529 -37.98 4.09 19.48
CA LYS A 529 -36.59 3.67 19.25
C LYS A 529 -35.90 4.55 18.21
N VAL A 530 -36.61 4.95 17.16
CA VAL A 530 -36.08 5.84 16.11
C VAL A 530 -35.84 7.24 16.68
N LEU A 531 -36.78 7.76 17.47
CA LEU A 531 -36.64 9.05 18.15
C LEU A 531 -35.50 9.06 19.16
N ARG A 532 -35.34 7.97 19.93
CA ARG A 532 -34.24 7.81 20.89
C ARG A 532 -32.89 7.70 20.19
N ALA A 533 -32.83 7.05 19.03
CA ALA A 533 -31.62 7.01 18.21
C ALA A 533 -31.25 8.41 17.72
N ALA A 534 -32.21 9.17 17.19
CA ALA A 534 -31.98 10.56 16.79
C ALA A 534 -31.56 11.43 17.99
N ALA A 535 -32.20 11.30 19.15
CA ALA A 535 -31.85 12.06 20.35
C ALA A 535 -30.44 11.77 20.89
N ASN A 536 -29.91 10.57 20.66
CA ASN A 536 -28.52 10.21 21.00
C ASN A 536 -27.50 10.60 19.92
N ASN A 537 -27.95 11.03 18.74
CA ASN A 537 -27.09 11.45 17.65
C ASN A 537 -26.57 12.87 17.88
N TYR A 538 -25.30 13.12 17.57
CA TYR A 538 -24.69 14.44 17.71
C TYR A 538 -25.42 15.53 16.89
N TYR A 539 -25.95 15.17 15.72
CA TYR A 539 -26.78 16.03 14.84
C TYR A 539 -28.28 15.76 15.01
N GLY A 540 -28.67 15.19 16.15
CA GLY A 540 -30.04 14.78 16.44
C GLY A 540 -31.08 15.89 16.35
N GLU A 541 -30.67 17.15 16.53
CA GLU A 541 -31.53 18.33 16.40
C GLU A 541 -32.15 18.42 15.00
N GLU A 542 -31.32 18.38 13.95
CA GLU A 542 -31.76 18.48 12.55
C GLU A 542 -32.66 17.28 12.17
N ILE A 543 -32.28 16.08 12.62
CA ILE A 543 -33.03 14.84 12.38
C ILE A 543 -34.41 14.91 13.05
N LEU A 544 -34.48 15.32 14.31
CA LEU A 544 -35.73 15.44 15.04
C LEU A 544 -36.61 16.56 14.51
N GLU A 545 -36.03 17.69 14.09
CA GLU A 545 -36.78 18.79 13.48
C GLU A 545 -37.46 18.32 12.19
N LEU A 546 -36.73 17.56 11.37
CA LEU A 546 -37.24 16.98 10.15
C LEU A 546 -38.40 16.02 10.41
N ILE A 547 -38.23 15.09 11.36
CA ILE A 547 -39.27 14.14 11.76
C ILE A 547 -40.52 14.89 12.26
N LEU A 548 -40.34 15.88 13.15
CA LEU A 548 -41.44 16.67 13.71
C LEU A 548 -42.16 17.47 12.62
N LYS A 549 -41.45 17.99 11.62
CA LYS A 549 -42.04 18.73 10.50
C LYS A 549 -42.85 17.83 9.56
N LYS A 550 -42.38 16.62 9.28
CA LYS A 550 -42.99 15.70 8.30
C LYS A 550 -44.05 14.76 8.90
N ARG A 551 -43.97 14.47 10.21
CA ARG A 551 -44.81 13.47 10.91
C ARG A 551 -45.29 13.99 12.27
N GLY A 552 -45.76 15.25 12.35
CA GLY A 552 -46.04 16.02 13.58
C GLY A 552 -46.75 15.35 14.78
N GLU A 553 -47.31 14.15 14.62
CA GLU A 553 -47.91 13.32 15.68
C GLU A 553 -46.94 12.22 16.19
N VAL A 554 -45.70 12.55 16.53
CA VAL A 554 -44.78 11.60 17.20
C VAL A 554 -44.89 11.66 18.74
N ILE A 555 -44.96 10.51 19.40
CA ILE A 555 -45.00 10.44 20.87
C ILE A 555 -43.57 10.59 21.39
N ILE A 556 -43.31 11.67 22.15
CA ILE A 556 -42.03 11.87 22.86
C ILE A 556 -42.17 11.27 24.26
N THR A 557 -41.36 10.26 24.55
CA THR A 557 -41.34 9.57 25.86
C THR A 557 -40.23 10.12 26.76
N GLU A 558 -40.25 9.72 28.04
CA GLU A 558 -39.18 10.03 29.00
C GLU A 558 -37.81 9.53 28.49
N GLU A 559 -37.74 8.35 27.86
CA GLU A 559 -36.49 7.79 27.35
C GLU A 559 -35.87 8.63 26.23
N VAL A 560 -36.70 9.26 25.37
CA VAL A 560 -36.21 10.18 24.32
C VAL A 560 -35.65 11.46 24.94
N LEU A 561 -36.33 12.01 25.95
CA LEU A 561 -35.86 13.20 26.68
C LEU A 561 -34.58 12.92 27.45
N ASN A 562 -34.50 11.74 28.08
CA ASN A 562 -33.33 11.30 28.83
C ASN A 562 -32.12 11.10 27.91
N ALA A 563 -32.32 10.50 26.74
CA ALA A 563 -31.31 10.40 25.70
C ALA A 563 -30.82 11.79 25.24
N ALA A 564 -31.74 12.72 24.98
CA ALA A 564 -31.39 14.09 24.63
C ALA A 564 -30.61 14.77 25.75
N ALA A 565 -31.03 14.64 27.01
CA ALA A 565 -30.36 15.26 28.15
C ALA A 565 -28.93 14.74 28.40
N HIS A 566 -28.64 13.47 28.08
CA HIS A 566 -27.28 12.92 28.12
C HIS A 566 -26.42 13.29 26.91
N ASN A 567 -27.03 13.77 25.81
CA ASN A 567 -26.32 14.12 24.60
C ASN A 567 -25.52 15.41 24.80
N TYR A 568 -24.31 15.47 24.24
CA TYR A 568 -23.46 16.66 24.29
C TYR A 568 -24.15 17.93 23.72
N ASN A 569 -24.89 17.79 22.62
CA ASN A 569 -25.70 18.85 21.99
C ASN A 569 -27.16 18.84 22.49
N GLY A 570 -27.44 18.12 23.58
CA GLY A 570 -28.76 17.88 24.13
C GLY A 570 -29.61 19.11 24.38
N GLY A 571 -28.98 20.24 24.71
CA GLY A 571 -29.69 21.50 24.95
C GLY A 571 -30.53 21.97 23.77
N LYS A 572 -29.99 21.86 22.54
CA LYS A 572 -30.73 22.25 21.34
C LYS A 572 -31.84 21.27 20.99
N ILE A 573 -31.58 19.98 21.17
CA ILE A 573 -32.58 18.92 20.99
C ILE A 573 -33.76 19.13 21.94
N LEU A 574 -33.47 19.38 23.22
CA LEU A 574 -34.48 19.68 24.24
C LEU A 574 -35.19 21.01 23.95
N GLU A 575 -34.49 22.05 23.46
CA GLU A 575 -35.11 23.30 23.03
C GLU A 575 -36.20 23.06 22.00
N LEU A 576 -35.85 22.38 20.91
CA LEU A 576 -36.76 22.06 19.81
C LEU A 576 -37.98 21.28 20.31
N ILE A 577 -37.76 20.23 21.12
CA ILE A 577 -38.83 19.38 21.66
C ILE A 577 -39.75 20.20 22.57
N LEU A 578 -39.19 21.01 23.47
CA LEU A 578 -39.95 21.79 24.45
C LEU A 578 -40.68 22.99 23.83
N GLU A 579 -40.19 23.52 22.71
CA GLU A 579 -40.88 24.57 21.95
C GLU A 579 -42.10 24.05 21.21
N LYS A 580 -42.03 22.84 20.67
CA LYS A 580 -43.10 22.28 19.85
C LYS A 580 -44.22 21.61 20.66
N ARG A 581 -43.98 21.24 21.93
CA ARG A 581 -44.93 20.44 22.73
C ARG A 581 -45.06 20.92 24.17
N GLU A 582 -46.08 21.71 24.46
CA GLU A 582 -46.32 22.30 25.80
C GLU A 582 -46.59 21.25 26.90
N GLU A 583 -47.14 20.08 26.56
CA GLU A 583 -47.59 19.05 27.52
C GLU A 583 -46.47 18.12 28.05
N ILE A 584 -45.21 18.32 27.67
CA ILE A 584 -44.10 17.45 28.09
C ILE A 584 -43.78 17.66 29.58
N ILE A 585 -43.90 16.59 30.36
CA ILE A 585 -43.49 16.52 31.77
C ILE A 585 -42.00 16.19 31.83
N ILE A 586 -41.22 17.06 32.47
CA ILE A 586 -39.82 16.81 32.79
C ILE A 586 -39.75 16.01 34.09
N THR A 587 -39.19 14.81 34.02
CA THR A 587 -39.01 13.92 35.18
C THR A 587 -37.69 14.17 35.89
N GLU A 588 -37.54 13.63 37.10
CA GLU A 588 -36.29 13.69 37.88
C GLU A 588 -35.11 13.08 37.11
N LYS A 589 -35.30 11.95 36.42
CA LYS A 589 -34.25 11.30 35.62
C LYS A 589 -33.71 12.20 34.50
N VAL A 590 -34.59 12.94 33.82
CA VAL A 590 -34.18 13.88 32.77
C VAL A 590 -33.37 15.04 33.36
N LEU A 591 -33.68 15.46 34.59
CA LEU A 591 -32.91 16.49 35.29
C LEU A 591 -31.56 15.99 35.79
N GLU A 592 -31.49 14.76 36.31
CA GLU A 592 -30.22 14.12 36.68
C GLU A 592 -29.29 14.01 35.48
N ALA A 593 -29.84 13.56 34.34
CA ALA A 593 -29.14 13.50 33.06
C ALA A 593 -28.63 14.87 32.60
N ALA A 594 -29.49 15.89 32.65
CA ALA A 594 -29.11 17.26 32.32
C ALA A 594 -28.04 17.81 33.27
N ALA A 595 -28.19 17.57 34.58
CA ALA A 595 -27.27 18.04 35.61
C ALA A 595 -25.87 17.41 35.51
N SER A 596 -25.79 16.16 35.07
CA SER A 596 -24.54 15.44 34.83
C SER A 596 -23.94 15.67 33.43
N ASN A 597 -24.62 16.44 32.57
CA ASN A 597 -24.11 16.76 31.24
C ASN A 597 -22.99 17.81 31.27
N TYR A 598 -22.07 17.75 30.31
CA TYR A 598 -21.04 18.77 30.07
C TYR A 598 -21.62 20.20 29.97
N ASN A 599 -22.74 20.34 29.26
CA ASN A 599 -23.46 21.61 29.06
C ASN A 599 -24.62 21.78 30.07
N GLY A 600 -24.58 21.08 31.21
CA GLY A 600 -25.71 20.97 32.15
C GLY A 600 -26.28 22.31 32.61
N GLU A 601 -25.44 23.33 32.83
CA GLU A 601 -25.87 24.71 33.10
C GLU A 601 -26.86 25.21 32.03
N LYS A 602 -26.47 25.17 30.75
CA LYS A 602 -27.31 25.66 29.64
C LYS A 602 -28.58 24.84 29.47
N ILE A 603 -28.49 23.51 29.64
CA ILE A 603 -29.62 22.61 29.50
C ILE A 603 -30.65 22.88 30.61
N LEU A 604 -30.21 22.99 31.86
CA LEU A 604 -31.09 23.31 32.98
C LEU A 604 -31.67 24.73 32.85
N GLU A 605 -30.87 25.73 32.46
CA GLU A 605 -31.37 27.09 32.24
C GLU A 605 -32.51 27.11 31.21
N LEU A 606 -32.36 26.34 30.13
CA LEU A 606 -33.36 26.20 29.09
C LEU A 606 -34.65 25.54 29.62
N ILE A 607 -34.53 24.42 30.35
CA ILE A 607 -35.67 23.72 30.95
C ILE A 607 -36.42 24.67 31.89
N LEU A 608 -35.70 25.40 32.74
CA LEU A 608 -36.25 26.37 33.68
C LEU A 608 -36.99 27.50 32.96
N LYS A 609 -36.42 28.04 31.88
CA LYS A 609 -37.04 29.11 31.08
C LYS A 609 -38.33 28.66 30.38
N LYS A 610 -38.37 27.42 29.88
CA LYS A 610 -39.49 26.91 29.06
C LYS A 610 -40.59 26.19 29.85
N ARG A 611 -40.28 25.65 31.05
CA ARG A 611 -41.23 24.87 31.87
C ARG A 611 -41.43 25.40 33.30
N GLY A 612 -40.74 26.48 33.69
CA GLY A 612 -40.93 27.11 34.99
C GLY A 612 -40.40 26.29 36.17
N GLU A 613 -41.21 26.13 37.21
CA GLU A 613 -40.83 25.49 38.49
C GLU A 613 -40.76 23.96 38.41
N VAL A 614 -39.66 23.44 37.88
CA VAL A 614 -39.24 22.04 38.07
C VAL A 614 -38.64 21.80 39.47
N ILE A 615 -38.99 20.74 40.20
CA ILE A 615 -38.41 20.48 41.53
C ILE A 615 -36.97 19.96 41.38
N ILE A 616 -36.01 20.60 42.05
CA ILE A 616 -34.62 20.11 42.14
C ILE A 616 -34.51 19.24 43.39
N THR A 617 -34.30 17.94 43.20
CA THR A 617 -34.17 16.95 44.26
C THR A 617 -32.72 16.74 44.68
N GLU A 618 -32.51 15.99 45.75
CA GLU A 618 -31.18 15.59 46.23
C GLU A 618 -30.38 14.81 45.17
N GLU A 619 -31.03 13.93 44.40
CA GLU A 619 -30.35 13.13 43.36
C GLU A 619 -29.90 14.00 42.18
N VAL A 620 -30.68 15.02 41.78
CA VAL A 620 -30.26 16.00 40.76
C VAL A 620 -29.04 16.80 41.22
N LEU A 621 -28.99 17.18 42.51
CA LEU A 621 -27.83 17.88 43.09
C LEU A 621 -26.61 16.96 43.14
N LYS A 622 -26.77 15.69 43.56
CA LYS A 622 -25.70 14.69 43.54
C LYS A 622 -25.16 14.47 42.13
N ALA A 623 -26.03 14.37 41.14
CA ALA A 623 -25.64 14.26 39.73
C ALA A 623 -24.81 15.48 39.28
N ALA A 624 -25.23 16.70 39.62
CA ALA A 624 -24.48 17.92 39.31
C ALA A 624 -23.09 17.90 39.96
N VAL A 625 -23.00 17.69 41.28
CA VAL A 625 -21.73 17.80 42.02
C VAL A 625 -20.76 16.66 41.76
N SER A 626 -21.20 15.55 41.17
CA SER A 626 -20.36 14.37 40.91
C SER A 626 -19.61 14.44 39.58
N THR A 627 -19.84 15.48 38.76
CA THR A 627 -19.17 15.62 37.46
C THR A 627 -18.03 16.63 37.47
N CYS A 628 -17.18 16.59 36.45
CA CYS A 628 -16.11 17.57 36.27
C CYS A 628 -16.59 18.92 35.73
N TYR A 629 -17.86 19.08 35.38
CA TYR A 629 -18.43 20.36 34.90
C TYR A 629 -19.53 20.88 35.83
N GLY A 630 -19.72 20.20 36.96
CA GLY A 630 -20.78 20.46 37.93
C GLY A 630 -20.75 21.82 38.59
N GLU A 631 -19.62 22.51 38.63
CA GLU A 631 -19.49 23.83 39.26
C GLU A 631 -20.42 24.88 38.63
N SER A 632 -20.44 24.97 37.29
CA SER A 632 -21.30 25.91 36.56
C SER A 632 -22.78 25.55 36.71
N THR A 633 -23.11 24.26 36.63
CA THR A 633 -24.46 23.74 36.86
C THR A 633 -24.94 24.08 38.27
N MET A 634 -24.11 23.84 39.29
CA MET A 634 -24.41 24.18 40.68
C MET A 634 -24.54 25.68 40.90
N LYS A 635 -23.74 26.51 40.22
CA LYS A 635 -23.85 27.96 40.29
C LYS A 635 -25.22 28.44 39.82
N LEU A 636 -25.70 27.94 38.68
CA LEU A 636 -27.04 28.28 38.19
C LEU A 636 -28.14 27.85 39.18
N ILE A 637 -28.06 26.61 39.68
CA ILE A 637 -29.06 26.08 40.64
C ILE A 637 -29.13 26.95 41.90
N LEU A 638 -27.97 27.38 42.43
CA LEU A 638 -27.88 28.24 43.61
C LEU A 638 -28.29 29.70 43.35
N GLU A 639 -28.19 30.20 42.12
CA GLU A 639 -28.48 31.59 41.75
C GLU A 639 -29.95 31.83 41.36
N LYS A 640 -30.64 30.83 40.79
CA LYS A 640 -31.96 31.03 40.19
C LYS A 640 -33.15 30.63 41.06
N ARG A 641 -32.96 29.97 42.22
CA ARG A 641 -34.08 29.37 43.00
C ARG A 641 -33.98 29.50 44.53
N GLY A 642 -35.14 29.64 45.16
CA GLY A 642 -35.37 29.58 46.62
C GLY A 642 -34.98 28.24 47.26
N GLU A 643 -35.01 28.17 48.60
CA GLU A 643 -34.57 27.09 49.52
C GLU A 643 -34.20 25.73 48.87
N VAL A 644 -33.09 25.70 48.13
CA VAL A 644 -32.43 24.43 47.75
C VAL A 644 -31.74 23.92 49.00
N ILE A 645 -32.27 22.84 49.57
CA ILE A 645 -31.70 22.18 50.74
C ILE A 645 -30.46 21.41 50.30
N ILE A 646 -29.30 21.84 50.78
CA ILE A 646 -28.05 21.12 50.61
C ILE A 646 -27.94 20.09 51.74
N THR A 647 -28.13 18.82 51.41
CA THR A 647 -28.04 17.71 52.36
C THR A 647 -26.59 17.29 52.60
N GLU A 648 -26.39 16.46 53.62
CA GLU A 648 -25.09 15.82 53.92
C GLU A 648 -24.56 15.01 52.73
N GLU A 649 -25.41 14.23 52.06
CA GLU A 649 -24.98 13.38 50.94
C GLU A 649 -24.55 14.19 49.71
N VAL A 650 -25.17 15.34 49.44
CA VAL A 650 -24.73 16.26 48.37
C VAL A 650 -23.34 16.83 48.69
N LEU A 651 -23.11 17.24 49.94
CA LEU A 651 -21.80 17.75 50.37
C LEU A 651 -20.73 16.66 50.35
N LYS A 652 -21.09 15.45 50.77
CA LYS A 652 -20.21 14.28 50.75
C LYS A 652 -19.80 13.94 49.32
N ALA A 653 -20.74 13.94 48.38
CA ALA A 653 -20.48 13.74 46.96
C ALA A 653 -19.57 14.85 46.39
N ALA A 654 -19.84 16.12 46.71
CA ALA A 654 -19.01 17.26 46.29
C ALA A 654 -17.58 17.19 46.87
N ALA A 655 -17.45 16.88 48.17
CA ALA A 655 -16.17 16.74 48.86
C ALA A 655 -15.34 15.55 48.34
N GLY A 656 -16.02 14.47 47.94
CA GLY A 656 -15.40 13.31 47.30
C GLY A 656 -15.03 13.50 45.82
N ASN A 657 -15.50 14.57 45.16
CA ASN A 657 -15.21 14.81 43.74
C ASN A 657 -13.75 15.23 43.53
N GLY A 658 -12.97 14.35 42.88
CA GLY A 658 -11.54 14.55 42.63
C GLY A 658 -11.21 15.55 41.52
N TYR A 659 -12.17 16.08 40.76
CA TYR A 659 -11.89 16.98 39.63
C TYR A 659 -12.11 18.45 40.00
N TYR A 660 -13.33 18.83 40.39
CA TYR A 660 -13.68 20.22 40.70
C TYR A 660 -14.40 20.35 42.05
N GLY A 661 -14.29 19.34 42.92
CA GLY A 661 -14.91 19.33 44.25
C GLY A 661 -14.57 20.58 45.10
N LYS A 662 -13.35 21.12 44.95
CA LYS A 662 -12.93 22.37 45.59
C LYS A 662 -13.83 23.55 45.19
N GLY A 663 -13.99 23.81 43.90
CA GLY A 663 -14.77 24.94 43.39
C GLY A 663 -16.25 24.82 43.78
N ILE A 664 -16.79 23.60 43.73
CA ILE A 664 -18.16 23.30 44.14
C ILE A 664 -18.36 23.57 45.64
N ILE A 665 -17.48 23.06 46.51
CA ILE A 665 -17.55 23.29 47.96
C ILE A 665 -17.38 24.79 48.29
N GLU A 666 -16.43 25.48 47.65
CA GLU A 666 -16.23 26.91 47.83
C GLU A 666 -17.48 27.73 47.45
N LEU A 667 -18.11 27.38 46.34
CA LEU A 667 -19.33 28.00 45.86
C LEU A 667 -20.51 27.79 46.83
N ILE A 668 -20.71 26.55 47.31
CA ILE A 668 -21.76 26.21 48.27
C ILE A 668 -21.58 26.99 49.58
N LEU A 669 -20.37 26.94 50.15
CA LEU A 669 -20.03 27.64 51.41
C LEU A 669 -20.14 29.16 51.29
N LYS A 670 -19.95 29.74 50.10
CA LYS A 670 -20.09 31.18 49.86
C LYS A 670 -21.55 31.63 49.76
N LYS A 671 -22.42 30.80 49.20
CA LYS A 671 -23.81 31.16 48.88
C LYS A 671 -24.82 30.70 49.94
N ARG A 672 -24.47 29.76 50.82
CA ARG A 672 -25.36 29.21 51.86
C ARG A 672 -24.68 29.26 53.23
N GLU A 673 -25.17 30.13 54.12
CA GLU A 673 -24.61 30.32 55.46
C GLU A 673 -25.00 29.20 56.44
N GLU A 674 -26.06 28.43 56.19
CA GLU A 674 -26.63 27.42 57.09
C GLU A 674 -26.16 25.97 56.84
N VAL A 675 -25.20 25.76 55.94
CA VAL A 675 -24.71 24.41 55.59
C VAL A 675 -23.94 23.79 56.77
N ILE A 676 -24.44 22.66 57.28
CA ILE A 676 -23.81 21.85 58.32
C ILE A 676 -22.74 20.95 57.70
N ILE A 677 -21.51 21.03 58.21
CA ILE A 677 -20.42 20.12 57.83
C ILE A 677 -20.35 18.99 58.85
N THR A 678 -20.66 17.78 58.42
CA THR A 678 -20.62 16.58 59.26
C THR A 678 -19.27 15.86 59.17
N GLU A 679 -19.06 14.88 60.05
CA GLU A 679 -17.89 13.99 60.03
C GLU A 679 -17.73 13.28 58.68
N GLU A 680 -18.83 12.81 58.07
CA GLU A 680 -18.78 12.07 56.81
C GLU A 680 -18.39 12.95 55.61
N VAL A 681 -18.77 14.24 55.61
CA VAL A 681 -18.31 15.21 54.61
C VAL A 681 -16.79 15.43 54.76
N LEU A 682 -16.31 15.59 55.99
CA LEU A 682 -14.88 15.79 56.27
C LEU A 682 -14.05 14.55 55.93
N LYS A 683 -14.59 13.35 56.19
CA LYS A 683 -14.01 12.07 55.81
C LYS A 683 -13.92 11.88 54.30
N ALA A 684 -14.95 12.30 53.56
CA ALA A 684 -14.93 12.30 52.10
C ALA A 684 -13.86 13.27 51.55
N ALA A 685 -13.74 14.47 52.11
CA ALA A 685 -12.68 15.41 51.77
C ALA A 685 -11.28 14.85 52.08
N ALA A 686 -11.11 14.22 53.25
CA ALA A 686 -9.85 13.57 53.65
C ALA A 686 -9.45 12.42 52.73
N GLY A 687 -10.42 11.66 52.22
CA GLY A 687 -10.22 10.60 51.23
C GLY A 687 -9.98 11.09 49.79
N ASN A 688 -10.17 12.38 49.50
CA ASN A 688 -10.04 12.94 48.15
C ASN A 688 -8.56 13.12 47.75
N GLY A 689 -8.09 12.31 46.81
CA GLY A 689 -6.69 12.27 46.38
C GLY A 689 -6.21 13.41 45.47
N TYR A 690 -7.07 14.36 45.12
CA TYR A 690 -6.74 15.43 44.18
C TYR A 690 -6.87 16.84 44.77
N HIS A 691 -7.96 17.10 45.48
CA HIS A 691 -8.26 18.40 46.08
C HIS A 691 -8.59 18.33 47.57
N GLY A 692 -8.39 17.16 48.20
CA GLY A 692 -8.79 16.93 49.59
C GLY A 692 -8.19 17.92 50.58
N LYS A 693 -6.90 18.25 50.41
CA LYS A 693 -6.21 19.26 51.24
C LYS A 693 -6.88 20.63 51.12
N GLU A 694 -7.10 21.11 49.90
CA GLU A 694 -7.69 22.42 49.63
C GLU A 694 -9.16 22.49 50.09
N ILE A 695 -9.90 21.39 49.96
CA ILE A 695 -11.28 21.28 50.46
C ILE A 695 -11.30 21.35 51.99
N ILE A 696 -10.42 20.61 52.67
CA ILE A 696 -10.26 20.69 54.14
C ILE A 696 -9.90 22.11 54.57
N GLU A 697 -8.93 22.74 53.90
CA GLU A 697 -8.51 24.11 54.20
C GLU A 697 -9.67 25.12 54.06
N LEU A 698 -10.47 25.01 53.00
CA LEU A 698 -11.65 25.86 52.78
C LEU A 698 -12.73 25.66 53.87
N ILE A 699 -13.01 24.41 54.25
CA ILE A 699 -13.98 24.07 55.30
C ILE A 699 -13.53 24.68 56.63
N LEU A 700 -12.28 24.42 57.05
CA LEU A 700 -11.73 24.88 58.33
C LEU A 700 -11.59 26.41 58.42
N LYS A 701 -11.42 27.10 57.28
CA LYS A 701 -11.36 28.57 57.24
C LYS A 701 -12.74 29.23 57.37
N LYS A 702 -13.80 28.54 56.95
CA LYS A 702 -15.17 29.09 56.91
C LYS A 702 -16.04 28.62 58.08
N ARG A 703 -15.67 27.54 58.76
CA ARG A 703 -16.39 26.95 59.89
C ARG A 703 -15.42 26.65 61.02
N GLU A 704 -15.61 27.32 62.17
CA GLU A 704 -14.78 27.12 63.36
C GLU A 704 -15.21 25.88 64.18
N GLU A 705 -16.46 25.45 64.04
CA GLU A 705 -17.05 24.32 64.78
C GLU A 705 -17.08 23.03 63.95
N VAL A 706 -15.92 22.49 63.58
CA VAL A 706 -15.83 21.21 62.85
C VAL A 706 -15.25 20.13 63.77
N ILE A 707 -15.98 19.03 63.96
CA ILE A 707 -15.53 17.91 64.80
C ILE A 707 -14.57 17.03 64.00
N ILE A 708 -13.32 16.92 64.48
CA ILE A 708 -12.28 16.08 63.89
C ILE A 708 -12.18 14.78 64.69
N THR A 709 -12.52 13.65 64.06
CA THR A 709 -12.53 12.32 64.68
C THR A 709 -11.36 11.44 64.22
N GLU A 710 -11.14 10.32 64.91
CA GLU A 710 -10.15 9.32 64.51
C GLU A 710 -10.44 8.71 63.13
N GLU A 711 -11.71 8.59 62.73
CA GLU A 711 -12.10 8.04 61.44
C GLU A 711 -11.79 9.00 60.28
N VAL A 712 -11.90 10.31 60.48
CA VAL A 712 -11.45 11.33 59.51
C VAL A 712 -9.93 11.27 59.34
N LEU A 713 -9.17 11.14 60.43
CA LEU A 713 -7.71 11.01 60.39
C LEU A 713 -7.27 9.70 59.71
N LYS A 714 -8.00 8.59 59.93
CA LYS A 714 -7.77 7.33 59.21
C LYS A 714 -8.03 7.46 57.72
N ALA A 715 -9.07 8.20 57.31
CA ALA A 715 -9.35 8.47 55.90
C ALA A 715 -8.24 9.30 55.26
N ALA A 716 -7.76 10.36 55.92
CA ALA A 716 -6.61 11.15 55.48
C ALA A 716 -5.36 10.29 55.35
N ARG A 717 -5.05 9.44 56.34
CA ARG A 717 -3.88 8.56 56.31
C ARG A 717 -3.90 7.55 55.16
N ARG A 718 -5.08 7.09 54.74
CA ARG A 718 -5.25 6.16 53.62
C ARG A 718 -5.15 6.84 52.25
N ASN A 719 -5.17 8.18 52.19
CA ASN A 719 -5.01 8.94 50.97
C ASN A 719 -3.52 9.09 50.62
N GLU A 720 -3.05 8.31 49.66
CA GLU A 720 -1.63 8.23 49.29
C GLU A 720 -1.07 9.49 48.61
N ARG A 721 -1.92 10.42 48.17
CA ARG A 721 -1.50 11.61 47.42
C ARG A 721 -1.38 12.87 48.27
N LEU A 722 -2.47 13.28 48.91
CA LEU A 722 -2.57 14.53 49.70
C LEU A 722 -2.93 14.27 51.16
N GLY A 723 -2.91 13.01 51.58
CA GLY A 723 -3.33 12.59 52.91
C GLY A 723 -2.47 13.12 54.04
N GLN A 724 -1.16 13.24 53.84
CA GLN A 724 -0.23 13.76 54.86
C GLN A 724 -0.46 15.25 55.12
N GLU A 725 -0.62 16.04 54.06
CA GLU A 725 -0.90 17.48 54.15
C GLU A 725 -2.31 17.75 54.71
N GLY A 726 -3.31 16.97 54.27
CA GLY A 726 -4.67 17.05 54.83
C GLY A 726 -4.70 16.70 56.32
N MET A 727 -4.00 15.64 56.72
CA MET A 727 -3.87 15.24 58.13
C MET A 727 -3.17 16.31 58.97
N ARG A 728 -2.13 16.96 58.42
CA ARG A 728 -1.45 18.07 59.10
C ARG A 728 -2.39 19.25 59.37
N LEU A 729 -3.18 19.66 58.38
CA LEU A 729 -4.15 20.77 58.54
C LEU A 729 -5.22 20.48 59.60
N LEU A 730 -5.73 19.25 59.62
CA LEU A 730 -6.70 18.81 60.63
C LEU A 730 -6.11 18.86 62.04
N LEU A 731 -4.90 18.33 62.24
CA LEU A 731 -4.22 18.34 63.54
C LEU A 731 -3.84 19.76 64.00
N GLU A 732 -3.39 20.62 63.09
CA GLU A 732 -3.09 22.03 63.39
C GLU A 732 -4.33 22.82 63.83
N HIS A 733 -5.48 22.58 63.19
CA HIS A 733 -6.73 23.22 63.57
C HIS A 733 -7.23 22.71 64.94
N GLN A 734 -7.17 21.39 65.18
CA GLN A 734 -7.52 20.79 66.46
C GLN A 734 -6.66 21.35 67.61
N ALA A 735 -5.34 21.52 67.39
CA ALA A 735 -4.45 22.12 68.36
C ALA A 735 -4.78 23.59 68.64
N LYS A 736 -5.06 24.40 67.61
CA LYS A 736 -5.47 25.81 67.76
C LYS A 736 -6.78 25.95 68.53
N HIS A 737 -7.79 25.14 68.23
CA HIS A 737 -9.07 25.18 68.94
C HIS A 737 -8.94 24.73 70.40
N THR A 738 -8.09 23.74 70.69
CA THR A 738 -7.78 23.31 72.08
C THR A 738 -7.08 24.41 72.87
N ILE A 739 -6.13 25.12 72.24
CA ILE A 739 -5.41 26.25 72.87
C ILE A 739 -6.35 27.43 73.13
N ILE A 740 -7.23 27.78 72.18
CA ILE A 740 -8.23 28.87 72.35
C ILE A 740 -9.20 28.55 73.49
N LEU A 741 -9.66 27.30 73.62
CA LEU A 741 -10.49 26.86 74.75
C LEU A 741 -9.75 26.94 76.08
N GLU A 742 -8.48 26.54 76.14
CA GLU A 742 -7.67 26.65 77.37
C GLU A 742 -7.39 28.11 77.76
N GLU A 743 -7.18 29.02 76.81
CA GLU A 743 -7.02 30.46 77.08
C GLU A 743 -8.33 31.15 77.47
N GLY A 744 -9.46 30.76 76.86
CA GLY A 744 -10.80 31.22 77.24
C GLY A 744 -11.22 30.76 78.64
N VAL A 745 -10.85 29.52 79.02
CA VAL A 745 -11.08 29.00 80.38
C VAL A 745 -10.15 29.69 81.39
N LYS A 746 -8.88 29.94 81.05
CA LYS A 746 -7.94 30.66 81.93
C LYS A 746 -8.36 32.11 82.20
N THR A 747 -8.87 32.82 81.20
CA THR A 747 -9.37 34.20 81.35
C THR A 747 -10.68 34.27 82.15
N ALA A 748 -11.52 33.24 82.09
CA ALA A 748 -12.72 33.14 82.94
C ALA A 748 -12.43 32.80 84.42
N THR A 749 -11.25 32.26 84.74
CA THR A 749 -10.86 31.88 86.12
C THR A 749 -10.02 32.92 86.87
N THR A 750 -9.77 34.11 86.29
CA THR A 750 -8.97 35.18 86.93
C THR A 750 -9.77 36.37 87.45
N ASP A 751 -11.11 36.35 87.33
CA ASP A 751 -12.01 37.33 87.98
C ASP A 751 -12.78 36.66 89.14
N GLU A 752 -12.09 36.34 90.24
CA GLU A 752 -12.67 36.19 91.59
C GLU A 752 -11.78 36.85 92.65
#